data_AF-A0A0D9NPL6-F1
#
_entry.id   AF-A0A0D9NPL6-F1
#
_cell.length_a   1.000
_cell.length_b   1.000
_cell.length_c   1.000
_cell.angle_alpha   90.00
_cell.angle_beta   90.00
_cell.angle_gamma   90.00
#
_symmetry.space_group_name_H-M   'P 1'
#
loop_
_entity.id
_entity.type
_entity.pdbx_description
1 polymer ?
#
loop_
_entity_poly.entity_id
_entity_poly.type
_entity_poly.pdbx_seq_one_letter_code
_entity_poly.pdbx_strand_id
1 'polypeptide(L)'
;MPLNTRKRVSPRYLVFRHARRLQLLRAGTLDSSLLLAGQEHLHSFSVPGLQGGMHTVDVKQEINAVSQPMSLTSKQQFYVDTPEFNIPEGEIHSVYPPQGHEERAEALPHVVFNTPSFPWEWRASYIEDAPDYQHRNRVPWLAVLVFTRDELELSPEELELIQKKSQTKKGSQEGLKQTSNLSINLPVSAVKDLQHTASPIRTPESDPDAATDVILLRSGLFKSLFTKYDTHGHPEKTATHPDVRPFRFLAHRRDINTEGMAVAALTATEDDQSSFGVVVCHRTGPVSFKEPTQCIAHLVSIRGVEIMPWPLSAETRFVALSTLHSWTYTCFPPDTPSLKDQFVALGQSSSLLRANVSLGDVPPDTEGIPPAVRNRVLSRLNDGYILARYRSKTGESTACFMRGPFIPVEIPSTIPRPWHKPSTIGSDLQILDQQLGIMDITYSAAWQLGRTIAIADQDFVSRIGQVRKQIYDRGMQYARLDALHEHGTRSRAELIAQLPSLVASLQQLPTSLQLATTDCHARSRRWHRPSIEPVDISYHGRQAASVQAFAKGKKTLKDCFLRAAKEVSSAVGDDPSQPSKIPYNEFNTPFSTDWMALLKWVVDRLFLEGIPPHYLVPDSSALPLESIRFFKIDWRWMDSLLDGALSLSNHTDQDHDEVREAIVAAIDLYRETKIPELRNHVPSIPKYGCYVRSALVTKFVDLKVDVISSDPSTEPSLILLRHKIVSPETMLCLFSQEPSSPAFEGLSFTQPPHQQSFVAASDLDQEVIEMTLKKAYTADHKTDDVTRPIDTVTWKRSSPASDDKVYLWDAVLSPDIPARQLLMESLSSYYLRKVQEKMDKKYFDDDTATSALMASQLGSVCWRLVIMLDGQAEGVPKVEVSRSDVKKSQLVESVLNARALARKIPSAIETTAPSRPSFFYRVSSTDDPTTTTITATRLEQDLIFRINLEPYTAGTYELKSMVIKLPFGEPTTKPPVLMSSYKGSGAEMISNLRFNVMVDTITKDGKATGIDLRMVPRSRRGFVPVTSCSELSFILSGVLLSQVTRRTEVQLSILENYRKQGSWKPATPPDTVILVPGGGPGKLNSVRLS
;
A
#
# COMPACT_ATOMS: atom_id res chain seq x y z
N MET A 1 -1.98 -11.66 -10.02
CA MET A 1 -0.51 -11.56 -9.84
C MET A 1 -0.22 -11.93 -8.39
N PRO A 2 0.75 -12.81 -8.08
CA PRO A 2 1.07 -13.15 -6.70
C PRO A 2 1.74 -11.96 -6.00
N LEU A 3 1.37 -11.79 -4.73
CA LEU A 3 1.77 -10.72 -3.81
C LEU A 3 3.27 -10.77 -3.51
N ASN A 4 4.10 -10.21 -4.41
CA ASN A 4 5.41 -9.74 -3.99
C ASN A 4 5.19 -8.49 -3.14
N THR A 5 5.32 -8.66 -1.83
CA THR A 5 5.46 -7.59 -0.84
C THR A 5 6.36 -6.51 -1.42
N ARG A 6 5.80 -5.32 -1.66
CA ARG A 6 6.55 -4.18 -2.21
C ARG A 6 7.68 -3.86 -1.21
N LYS A 7 8.92 -4.26 -1.52
CA LYS A 7 10.08 -4.16 -0.62
C LYS A 7 10.38 -2.74 -0.10
N ARG A 8 9.73 -1.68 -0.62
CA ARG A 8 9.70 -0.34 -0.04
C ARG A 8 8.35 0.32 -0.32
N VAL A 9 7.43 0.26 0.64
CA VAL A 9 6.15 0.98 0.54
C VAL A 9 6.41 2.48 0.71
N SER A 10 5.81 3.30 -0.15
CA SER A 10 5.94 4.77 -0.06
C SER A 10 5.40 5.26 1.29
N PRO A 11 6.03 6.27 1.94
CA PRO A 11 5.51 6.85 3.18
C PRO A 11 4.11 7.49 3.04
N ARG A 12 3.63 7.63 1.79
CA ARG A 12 2.36 8.26 1.40
C ARG A 12 1.32 7.25 0.96
N TYR A 13 1.51 5.98 1.32
CA TYR A 13 0.61 4.90 0.93
C TYR A 13 -0.86 5.18 1.34
N LEU A 14 -1.09 5.78 2.51
CA LEU A 14 -2.45 6.18 2.95
C LEU A 14 -3.09 7.21 2.02
N VAL A 15 -2.30 8.16 1.49
CA VAL A 15 -2.77 9.18 0.55
C VAL A 15 -3.20 8.55 -0.78
N PHE A 16 -2.34 7.68 -1.33
CA PHE A 16 -2.67 6.97 -2.58
C PHE A 16 -3.85 6.02 -2.40
N ARG A 17 -3.94 5.36 -1.25
CA ARG A 17 -5.03 4.46 -0.88
C ARG A 17 -6.37 5.20 -0.81
N HIS A 18 -6.40 6.33 -0.11
CA HIS A 18 -7.59 7.18 -0.04
C HIS A 18 -8.01 7.71 -1.41
N ALA A 19 -7.04 8.17 -2.22
CA ALA A 19 -7.31 8.66 -3.58
C ALA A 19 -7.98 7.58 -4.44
N ARG A 20 -7.46 6.35 -4.38
CA ARG A 20 -8.04 5.20 -5.07
C ARG A 20 -9.44 4.87 -4.57
N ARG A 21 -9.67 4.88 -3.26
CA ARG A 21 -11.01 4.66 -2.68
C ARG A 21 -12.02 5.68 -3.21
N LEU A 22 -11.65 6.95 -3.28
CA LEU A 22 -12.48 8.00 -3.87
C LEU A 22 -12.76 7.78 -5.36
N GLN A 23 -11.77 7.28 -6.13
CA GLN A 23 -11.96 6.93 -7.54
C GLN A 23 -12.90 5.73 -7.72
N LEU A 24 -12.77 4.68 -6.90
CA LEU A 24 -13.67 3.52 -6.92
C LEU A 24 -15.11 3.91 -6.53
N LEU A 25 -15.25 4.81 -5.54
CA LEU A 25 -16.55 5.41 -5.18
C LEU A 25 -17.18 6.15 -6.35
N ARG A 26 -16.37 6.86 -7.16
CA ARG A 26 -16.84 7.55 -8.38
C ARG A 26 -17.22 6.58 -9.50
N ALA A 27 -16.49 5.48 -9.65
CA ALA A 27 -16.74 4.48 -10.68
C ALA A 27 -17.95 3.58 -10.38
N GLY A 28 -18.44 3.58 -9.13
CA GLY A 28 -19.60 2.78 -8.72
C GLY A 28 -19.33 1.27 -8.66
N THR A 29 -18.07 0.85 -8.75
CA THR A 29 -17.62 -0.55 -8.81
C THR A 29 -17.37 -1.19 -7.45
N LEU A 30 -17.68 -0.51 -6.33
CA LEU A 30 -17.49 -1.08 -4.99
C LEU A 30 -18.54 -2.17 -4.72
N ASP A 31 -18.03 -3.40 -4.63
CA ASP A 31 -18.78 -4.62 -4.38
C ASP A 31 -19.50 -4.57 -3.02
N SER A 32 -20.68 -5.20 -2.90
CA SER A 32 -21.47 -5.17 -1.66
C SER A 32 -20.86 -5.99 -0.52
N SER A 33 -19.81 -6.76 -0.81
CA SER A 33 -19.05 -7.62 0.10
C SER A 33 -18.00 -6.87 0.95
N LEU A 34 -17.83 -5.56 0.72
CA LEU A 34 -16.82 -4.76 1.42
C LEU A 34 -17.24 -4.43 2.86
N LEU A 35 -16.34 -4.76 3.79
CA LEU A 35 -16.44 -4.52 5.23
C LEU A 35 -16.31 -3.03 5.53
N LEU A 36 -17.20 -2.52 6.38
CA LEU A 36 -17.07 -1.14 6.86
C LEU A 36 -15.96 -1.02 7.91
N ALA A 37 -15.46 0.20 8.13
CA ALA A 37 -14.45 0.45 9.14
C ALA A 37 -14.96 0.03 10.53
N GLY A 38 -14.20 -0.83 11.22
CA GLY A 38 -14.59 -1.38 12.52
C GLY A 38 -15.51 -2.61 12.46
N GLN A 39 -15.87 -3.09 11.27
CA GLN A 39 -16.50 -4.40 11.11
C GLN A 39 -15.43 -5.48 10.85
N GLU A 40 -15.69 -6.67 11.37
CA GLU A 40 -14.97 -7.89 11.05
C GLU A 40 -15.97 -9.00 10.73
N HIS A 41 -15.59 -9.91 9.84
CA HIS A 41 -16.33 -11.15 9.61
C HIS A 41 -15.47 -12.33 10.03
N LEU A 42 -16.08 -13.25 10.78
CA LEU A 42 -15.45 -14.49 11.22
C LEU A 42 -16.03 -15.64 10.38
N HIS A 43 -15.14 -16.37 9.72
CA HIS A 43 -15.47 -17.54 8.92
C HIS A 43 -14.92 -18.79 9.61
N SER A 44 -15.71 -19.87 9.68
CA SER A 44 -15.30 -21.05 10.43
C SER A 44 -14.03 -21.72 9.89
N PHE A 45 -13.87 -21.77 8.57
CA PHE A 45 -12.68 -22.33 7.93
C PHE A 45 -12.46 -21.75 6.53
N SER A 46 -11.24 -21.91 6.01
CA SER A 46 -10.88 -21.57 4.63
C SER A 46 -10.02 -22.67 4.02
N VAL A 47 -10.64 -23.64 3.34
CA VAL A 47 -9.94 -24.76 2.72
C VAL A 47 -9.43 -24.35 1.32
N PRO A 48 -8.15 -24.58 0.99
CA PRO A 48 -7.65 -24.34 -0.35
C PRO A 48 -8.31 -25.28 -1.37
N GLY A 49 -8.33 -24.90 -2.65
CA GLY A 49 -8.99 -25.70 -3.69
C GLY A 49 -8.46 -27.14 -3.81
N LEU A 50 -7.17 -27.35 -3.49
CA LEU A 50 -6.54 -28.66 -3.34
C LEU A 50 -5.71 -28.64 -2.05
N GLN A 51 -5.87 -29.67 -1.21
CA GLN A 51 -5.07 -29.85 0.00
C GLN A 51 -3.73 -30.51 -0.32
N GLY A 52 -2.75 -30.39 0.56
CA GLY A 52 -1.46 -31.07 0.44
C GLY A 52 -1.62 -32.60 0.39
N GLY A 53 -0.74 -33.24 -0.39
CA GLY A 53 -0.65 -34.70 -0.48
C GLY A 53 -0.94 -35.28 -1.86
N MET A 54 -1.12 -36.59 -1.91
CA MET A 54 -1.32 -37.34 -3.15
C MET A 54 -2.78 -37.26 -3.60
N HIS A 55 -3.02 -36.80 -4.83
CA HIS A 55 -4.34 -36.74 -5.46
C HIS A 55 -4.39 -37.65 -6.69
N THR A 56 -5.56 -38.20 -6.99
CA THR A 56 -5.79 -39.00 -8.19
C THR A 56 -6.86 -38.33 -9.07
N VAL A 57 -6.51 -37.99 -10.30
CA VAL A 57 -7.45 -37.51 -11.32
C VAL A 57 -8.05 -38.71 -12.04
N ASP A 58 -9.35 -38.91 -11.86
CA ASP A 58 -10.14 -39.94 -12.57
C ASP A 58 -10.89 -39.29 -13.74
N VAL A 59 -10.51 -39.62 -14.97
CA VAL A 59 -11.19 -39.15 -16.20
C VAL A 59 -12.10 -40.25 -16.71
N LYS A 60 -13.41 -39.97 -16.80
CA LYS A 60 -14.41 -40.83 -17.44
C LYS A 60 -14.89 -40.17 -18.73
N GLN A 61 -14.79 -40.87 -19.86
CA GLN A 61 -15.31 -40.45 -21.15
C GLN A 61 -16.41 -41.42 -21.59
N GLU A 62 -17.63 -40.92 -21.72
CA GLU A 62 -18.76 -41.68 -22.27
C GLU A 62 -18.90 -41.40 -23.76
N ILE A 63 -18.83 -42.44 -24.58
CA ILE A 63 -18.97 -42.37 -26.04
C ILE A 63 -20.29 -43.04 -26.40
N ASN A 64 -21.28 -42.21 -26.78
CA ASN A 64 -22.58 -42.69 -27.26
C ASN A 64 -22.52 -42.93 -28.78
N ALA A 65 -22.32 -44.17 -29.19
CA ALA A 65 -22.49 -44.61 -30.58
C ALA A 65 -23.82 -45.37 -30.74
N VAL A 66 -24.45 -45.28 -31.92
CA VAL A 66 -25.81 -45.80 -32.23
C VAL A 66 -25.96 -47.30 -31.97
N SER A 67 -24.87 -48.07 -31.91
CA SER A 67 -24.91 -49.53 -31.71
C SER A 67 -24.25 -50.05 -30.43
N GLN A 68 -23.60 -49.22 -29.60
CA GLN A 68 -23.15 -49.58 -28.25
C GLN A 68 -22.53 -48.36 -27.52
N PRO A 69 -23.03 -47.95 -26.34
CA PRO A 69 -22.36 -46.96 -25.51
C PRO A 69 -21.10 -47.54 -24.86
N MET A 70 -19.97 -46.83 -24.95
CA MET A 70 -18.68 -47.24 -24.38
C MET A 70 -18.19 -46.19 -23.38
N SER A 71 -17.76 -46.61 -22.18
CA SER A 71 -17.14 -45.73 -21.19
C SER A 71 -15.64 -46.05 -21.04
N LEU A 72 -14.79 -45.05 -21.29
CA LEU A 72 -13.34 -45.11 -21.07
C LEU A 72 -13.01 -44.47 -19.73
N THR A 73 -12.17 -45.14 -18.91
CA THR A 73 -11.72 -44.60 -17.62
C THR A 73 -10.19 -44.56 -17.59
N SER A 74 -9.60 -43.42 -17.21
CA SER A 74 -8.16 -43.26 -17.01
C SER A 74 -7.88 -42.61 -15.66
N LYS A 75 -6.80 -43.02 -14.98
CA LYS A 75 -6.38 -42.49 -13.68
C LYS A 75 -4.97 -41.93 -13.75
N GLN A 76 -4.73 -40.75 -13.20
CA GLN A 76 -3.40 -40.16 -13.07
C GLN A 76 -3.19 -39.62 -11.66
N GLN A 77 -2.08 -39.99 -11.02
CA GLN A 77 -1.70 -39.46 -9.70
C GLN A 77 -0.81 -38.23 -9.83
N PHE A 78 -0.98 -37.26 -8.94
CA PHE A 78 -0.09 -36.12 -8.79
C PHE A 78 -0.01 -35.71 -7.31
N TYR A 79 1.10 -35.08 -6.93
CA TYR A 79 1.35 -34.65 -5.55
C TYR A 79 1.27 -33.13 -5.46
N VAL A 80 0.53 -32.63 -4.46
CA VAL A 80 0.48 -31.21 -4.11
C VAL A 80 1.46 -30.98 -2.97
N ASP A 81 2.54 -30.26 -3.27
CA ASP A 81 3.59 -29.93 -2.32
C ASP A 81 3.20 -28.72 -1.48
N THR A 82 3.22 -28.88 -0.16
CA THR A 82 2.90 -27.84 0.84
C THR A 82 3.82 -27.98 2.04
N PRO A 83 4.21 -26.90 2.72
CA PRO A 83 5.11 -26.98 3.87
C PRO A 83 4.51 -27.86 4.99
N GLU A 84 5.29 -28.82 5.50
CA GLU A 84 4.85 -29.72 6.59
C GLU A 84 5.65 -29.50 7.88
N PHE A 85 6.96 -29.30 7.79
CA PHE A 85 7.87 -29.30 8.94
C PHE A 85 8.48 -27.93 9.27
N ASN A 86 8.50 -27.01 8.31
CA ASN A 86 9.02 -25.65 8.48
C ASN A 86 8.02 -24.64 7.92
N ILE A 87 7.89 -23.51 8.61
CA ILE A 87 7.00 -22.41 8.19
C ILE A 87 7.76 -21.51 7.20
N PRO A 88 7.16 -21.12 6.07
CA PRO A 88 7.75 -20.13 5.17
C PRO A 88 8.05 -18.80 5.87
N GLU A 89 9.14 -18.14 5.49
CA GLU A 89 9.48 -16.81 6.01
C GLU A 89 8.35 -15.80 5.71
N GLY A 90 7.87 -15.14 6.76
CA GLY A 90 6.81 -14.13 6.65
C GLY A 90 5.37 -14.69 6.64
N GLU A 91 5.15 -15.98 6.88
CA GLU A 91 3.80 -16.56 6.98
C GLU A 91 3.11 -16.19 8.30
N ILE A 92 3.85 -16.16 9.42
CA ILE A 92 3.33 -15.68 10.71
C ILE A 92 3.23 -14.15 10.66
N HIS A 93 2.03 -13.63 10.86
CA HIS A 93 1.78 -12.20 11.02
C HIS A 93 2.12 -11.72 12.43
N SER A 94 1.61 -12.42 13.45
CA SER A 94 1.84 -12.10 14.86
C SER A 94 1.58 -13.30 15.76
N VAL A 95 2.27 -13.35 16.90
CA VAL A 95 2.04 -14.30 17.99
C VAL A 95 1.62 -13.56 19.25
N TYR A 96 0.79 -14.20 20.07
CA TYR A 96 0.36 -13.64 21.34
C TYR A 96 0.37 -14.72 22.44
N PRO A 97 0.81 -14.40 23.66
CA PRO A 97 1.53 -13.19 24.04
C PRO A 97 2.86 -13.05 23.27
N PRO A 98 3.35 -11.84 22.97
CA PRO A 98 4.62 -11.68 22.28
C PRO A 98 5.79 -12.24 23.10
N GLN A 99 6.88 -12.61 22.43
CA GLN A 99 8.09 -13.15 23.07
C GLN A 99 8.56 -12.24 24.22
N GLY A 100 8.78 -12.84 25.40
CA GLY A 100 9.31 -12.16 26.59
C GLY A 100 8.34 -11.21 27.29
N HIS A 101 7.07 -11.14 26.86
CA HIS A 101 6.07 -10.31 27.50
C HIS A 101 5.35 -11.01 28.66
N GLU A 102 4.71 -10.18 29.47
CA GLU A 102 3.97 -10.58 30.66
C GLU A 102 2.47 -10.62 30.36
N GLU A 103 1.80 -11.68 30.81
CA GLU A 103 0.36 -11.83 30.64
C GLU A 103 -0.29 -12.63 31.80
N ARG A 104 -1.59 -12.45 32.02
CA ARG A 104 -2.36 -13.18 33.03
C ARG A 104 -2.65 -14.64 32.64
N ALA A 105 -2.93 -15.47 33.63
CA ALA A 105 -3.17 -16.91 33.44
C ALA A 105 -4.38 -17.26 32.55
N GLU A 106 -5.39 -16.40 32.53
CA GLU A 106 -6.60 -16.57 31.72
C GLU A 106 -6.39 -16.37 30.21
N ALA A 107 -5.27 -15.74 29.79
CA ALA A 107 -5.00 -15.53 28.38
C ALA A 107 -4.72 -16.84 27.65
N LEU A 108 -5.27 -16.97 26.44
CA LEU A 108 -5.08 -18.09 25.54
C LEU A 108 -4.08 -17.71 24.45
N PRO A 109 -2.88 -18.33 24.44
CA PRO A 109 -1.90 -18.08 23.40
C PRO A 109 -2.41 -18.48 22.02
N HIS A 110 -2.06 -17.70 21.01
CA HIS A 110 -2.55 -17.90 19.65
C HIS A 110 -1.56 -17.36 18.60
N VAL A 111 -1.74 -17.82 17.37
CA VAL A 111 -0.94 -17.43 16.19
C VAL A 111 -1.87 -16.90 15.11
N VAL A 112 -1.45 -15.82 14.45
CA VAL A 112 -2.13 -15.21 13.31
C VAL A 112 -1.26 -15.40 12.06
N PHE A 113 -1.84 -15.93 11.00
CA PHE A 113 -1.20 -16.24 9.71
C PHE A 113 -1.63 -15.25 8.63
N ASN A 114 -0.70 -14.86 7.77
CA ASN A 114 -0.94 -14.02 6.60
C ASN A 114 -1.75 -14.76 5.53
N THR A 115 -1.54 -16.06 5.36
CA THR A 115 -2.33 -16.89 4.44
C THR A 115 -3.53 -17.47 5.19
N PRO A 116 -4.77 -17.07 4.87
CA PRO A 116 -5.94 -17.50 5.63
C PRO A 116 -6.26 -18.99 5.50
N SER A 117 -5.75 -19.67 4.46
CA SER A 117 -5.94 -21.11 4.27
C SER A 117 -4.89 -21.99 4.93
N PHE A 118 -3.80 -21.43 5.44
CA PHE A 118 -2.65 -22.19 5.95
C PHE A 118 -3.02 -23.25 7.01
N PRO A 119 -3.89 -22.98 8.00
CA PRO A 119 -4.29 -23.98 8.99
C PRO A 119 -5.07 -25.18 8.41
N TRP A 120 -5.55 -25.12 7.17
CA TRP A 120 -6.34 -26.17 6.49
C TRP A 120 -5.68 -26.70 5.21
N GLU A 121 -4.41 -26.36 4.96
CA GLU A 121 -3.67 -26.89 3.81
C GLU A 121 -3.54 -28.41 3.83
N TRP A 122 -3.35 -28.98 5.02
CA TRP A 122 -3.36 -30.43 5.22
C TRP A 122 -4.66 -30.94 5.84
N ARG A 123 -4.99 -32.20 5.54
CA ARG A 123 -6.10 -32.91 6.19
C ARG A 123 -5.64 -33.46 7.56
N ALA A 124 -6.30 -33.00 8.62
CA ALA A 124 -5.99 -33.40 10.00
C ALA A 124 -6.79 -34.62 10.48
N SER A 125 -8.08 -34.67 10.16
CA SER A 125 -8.98 -35.77 10.52
C SER A 125 -9.39 -36.60 9.30
N TYR A 126 -9.41 -37.91 9.51
CA TYR A 126 -9.66 -38.96 8.51
C TYR A 126 -11.02 -39.65 8.73
N ILE A 127 -11.80 -39.22 9.72
CA ILE A 127 -13.16 -39.73 9.94
C ILE A 127 -14.06 -39.34 8.75
N GLU A 128 -14.60 -40.35 8.07
CA GLU A 128 -15.61 -40.21 7.02
C GLU A 128 -17.02 -40.06 7.66
N ASP A 129 -17.91 -39.30 7.03
CA ASP A 129 -19.32 -39.10 7.45
C ASP A 129 -19.60 -38.48 8.84
N ALA A 130 -18.69 -37.69 9.42
CA ALA A 130 -19.04 -36.94 10.62
C ALA A 130 -20.03 -35.78 10.31
N PRO A 131 -21.13 -35.64 11.06
CA PRO A 131 -22.13 -34.58 10.83
C PRO A 131 -21.49 -33.19 10.88
N ASP A 132 -20.52 -32.97 11.77
CA ASP A 132 -19.84 -31.68 11.93
C ASP A 132 -19.09 -31.20 10.67
N TYR A 133 -18.61 -32.14 9.83
CA TYR A 133 -17.96 -31.83 8.55
C TYR A 133 -18.95 -31.51 7.42
N GLN A 134 -20.22 -31.86 7.61
CA GLN A 134 -21.34 -31.40 6.78
C GLN A 134 -21.87 -30.04 7.27
N HIS A 135 -21.73 -29.74 8.57
CA HIS A 135 -22.25 -28.56 9.27
C HIS A 135 -21.22 -27.42 9.49
N ARG A 136 -20.50 -27.00 8.44
CA ARG A 136 -19.67 -25.77 8.43
C ARG A 136 -18.45 -25.73 9.38
N ASN A 137 -17.96 -26.85 9.91
CA ASN A 137 -16.71 -26.90 10.70
C ASN A 137 -15.64 -27.79 10.06
N ARG A 138 -14.35 -27.46 10.26
CA ARG A 138 -13.21 -28.28 9.82
C ARG A 138 -12.06 -28.22 10.82
N VAL A 139 -11.48 -29.38 11.13
CA VAL A 139 -10.31 -29.50 12.02
C VAL A 139 -9.06 -28.99 11.28
N PRO A 140 -8.31 -28.03 11.84
CA PRO A 140 -7.03 -27.58 11.30
C PRO A 140 -5.95 -28.65 11.51
N TRP A 141 -4.88 -28.65 10.72
CA TRP A 141 -3.73 -29.55 10.97
C TRP A 141 -2.75 -29.00 12.02
N LEU A 142 -2.98 -27.77 12.46
CA LEU A 142 -2.17 -27.04 13.42
C LEU A 142 -2.94 -26.85 14.73
N ALA A 143 -2.23 -26.93 15.86
CA ALA A 143 -2.74 -26.59 17.18
C ALA A 143 -1.69 -25.81 17.96
N VAL A 144 -2.12 -24.85 18.78
CA VAL A 144 -1.24 -24.18 19.75
C VAL A 144 -1.43 -24.86 21.10
N LEU A 145 -0.32 -25.26 21.71
CA LEU A 145 -0.28 -25.86 23.05
C LEU A 145 0.69 -25.08 23.93
N VAL A 146 0.31 -24.88 25.18
CA VAL A 146 1.09 -24.14 26.17
C VAL A 146 1.58 -25.09 27.22
N PHE A 147 2.83 -24.92 27.66
CA PHE A 147 3.45 -25.75 28.68
C PHE A 147 4.18 -24.91 29.71
N THR A 148 4.27 -25.40 30.94
CA THR A 148 5.25 -24.91 31.89
C THR A 148 6.59 -25.59 31.63
N ARG A 149 7.68 -24.98 32.11
CA ARG A 149 9.03 -25.54 31.95
C ARG A 149 9.11 -27.00 32.43
N ASP A 150 8.56 -27.28 33.61
CA ASP A 150 8.59 -28.61 34.24
C ASP A 150 7.87 -29.71 33.45
N GLU A 151 6.93 -29.36 32.57
CA GLU A 151 6.17 -30.33 31.78
C GLU A 151 6.93 -30.83 30.55
N LEU A 152 7.84 -30.02 30.02
CA LEU A 152 8.66 -30.32 28.83
C LEU A 152 10.11 -30.63 29.16
N GLU A 153 10.61 -30.20 30.32
CA GLU A 153 11.98 -30.44 30.74
C GLU A 153 12.20 -31.95 30.96
N LEU A 154 13.23 -32.47 30.30
CA LEU A 154 13.63 -33.87 30.39
C LEU A 154 14.91 -33.96 31.20
N SER A 155 14.98 -34.94 32.10
CA SER A 155 16.23 -35.19 32.82
C SER A 155 17.30 -35.73 31.86
N PRO A 156 18.61 -35.53 32.15
CA PRO A 156 19.68 -36.13 31.34
C PRO A 156 19.53 -37.65 31.17
N GLU A 157 19.04 -38.35 32.20
CA GLU A 157 18.76 -39.79 32.17
C GLU A 157 17.64 -40.16 31.18
N GLU A 158 16.60 -39.33 31.10
CA GLU A 158 15.50 -39.51 30.14
C GLU A 158 15.97 -39.31 28.70
N LEU A 159 16.81 -38.30 28.45
CA LEU A 159 17.40 -38.05 27.12
C LEU A 159 18.30 -39.21 26.67
N GLU A 160 19.11 -39.77 27.56
CA GLU A 160 19.93 -40.95 27.28
C GLU A 160 19.09 -42.21 26.99
N LEU A 161 17.97 -42.38 27.70
CA LEU A 161 17.05 -43.50 27.51
C LEU A 161 16.39 -43.46 26.12
N ILE A 162 16.05 -42.27 25.63
CA ILE A 162 15.45 -42.07 24.31
C ILE A 162 16.46 -42.35 23.18
N GLN A 163 17.75 -42.01 23.38
CA GLN A 163 18.78 -42.06 22.34
C GLN A 163 19.28 -43.48 21.97
N LYS A 164 18.99 -44.51 22.78
CA LYS A 164 19.74 -45.79 22.81
C LYS A 164 19.61 -46.76 21.61
N LYS A 165 19.22 -46.32 20.40
CA LYS A 165 19.11 -47.20 19.22
C LYS A 165 20.13 -46.95 18.07
N SER A 166 20.86 -45.83 18.06
CA SER A 166 21.67 -45.43 16.89
C SER A 166 23.10 -44.95 17.20
N GLN A 167 23.94 -45.78 17.82
CA GLN A 167 25.40 -45.62 17.74
C GLN A 167 26.05 -46.85 17.10
N THR A 168 25.85 -47.05 15.80
CA THR A 168 26.74 -47.89 14.96
C THR A 168 27.03 -47.34 13.56
N LYS A 169 26.70 -46.08 13.23
CA LYS A 169 27.22 -45.44 12.00
C LYS A 169 27.82 -44.06 12.27
N LYS A 170 29.10 -43.93 11.87
CA LYS A 170 30.04 -42.81 12.01
C LYS A 170 29.41 -41.43 11.79
N GLY A 171 29.69 -40.47 12.68
CA GLY A 171 29.57 -39.05 12.31
C GLY A 171 29.56 -38.02 13.44
N SER A 172 28.67 -38.10 14.42
CA SER A 172 28.43 -37.00 15.36
C SER A 172 28.19 -37.51 16.78
N GLN A 173 29.20 -37.38 17.64
CA GLN A 173 29.10 -37.60 19.09
C GLN A 173 28.51 -36.37 19.79
N GLU A 174 27.29 -35.98 19.42
CA GLU A 174 26.53 -35.03 20.24
C GLU A 174 25.26 -35.73 20.74
N GLY A 175 25.11 -35.80 22.07
CA GLY A 175 23.89 -36.27 22.71
C GLY A 175 22.69 -35.42 22.30
N LEU A 176 21.47 -35.97 22.41
CA LEU A 176 20.25 -35.18 22.22
C LEU A 176 20.26 -34.00 23.20
N LYS A 177 20.23 -32.77 22.68
CA LYS A 177 20.17 -31.54 23.47
C LYS A 177 18.86 -30.82 23.22
N GLN A 178 18.21 -30.39 24.29
CA GLN A 178 17.04 -29.50 24.20
C GLN A 178 17.49 -28.07 23.87
N THR A 179 16.73 -27.39 23.02
CA THR A 179 16.90 -25.97 22.70
C THR A 179 16.46 -25.09 23.88
N SER A 180 16.62 -23.76 23.78
CA SER A 180 16.11 -22.81 24.79
C SER A 180 14.60 -22.91 25.01
N ASN A 181 13.86 -23.36 24.00
CA ASN A 181 12.41 -23.55 24.04
C ASN A 181 12.02 -25.01 24.28
N LEU A 182 12.96 -25.85 24.76
CA LEU A 182 12.76 -27.27 25.11
C LEU A 182 12.33 -28.19 23.95
N SER A 183 12.50 -27.77 22.69
CA SER A 183 12.40 -28.63 21.51
C SER A 183 13.72 -29.37 21.24
N ILE A 184 13.67 -30.44 20.45
CA ILE A 184 14.86 -31.17 19.99
C ILE A 184 14.90 -31.09 18.46
N ASN A 185 15.99 -30.56 17.90
CA ASN A 185 16.19 -30.50 16.46
C ASN A 185 16.70 -31.84 15.94
N LEU A 186 15.94 -32.47 15.04
CA LEU A 186 16.21 -33.80 14.49
C LEU A 186 15.85 -33.86 13.01
N PRO A 187 16.57 -34.65 12.19
CA PRO A 187 16.06 -35.00 10.86
C PRO A 187 14.84 -35.91 11.00
N VAL A 188 13.85 -35.77 10.11
CA VAL A 188 12.58 -36.53 10.16
C VAL A 188 12.80 -38.04 10.17
N SER A 189 13.82 -38.53 9.46
CA SER A 189 14.23 -39.94 9.45
C SER A 189 14.57 -40.48 10.84
N ALA A 190 15.23 -39.69 11.70
CA ALA A 190 15.66 -40.09 13.03
C ALA A 190 14.53 -40.15 14.06
N VAL A 191 13.37 -39.54 13.80
CA VAL A 191 12.22 -39.55 14.72
C VAL A 191 11.69 -40.98 14.94
N LYS A 192 11.78 -41.84 13.92
CA LYS A 192 11.37 -43.25 14.00
C LYS A 192 12.30 -44.10 14.87
N ASP A 193 13.53 -43.65 15.09
CA ASP A 193 14.56 -44.41 15.80
C ASP A 193 14.52 -44.15 17.32
N LEU A 194 13.71 -43.20 17.79
CA LEU A 194 13.56 -42.84 19.20
C LEU A 194 12.93 -43.99 20.01
N GLN A 195 13.56 -44.38 21.13
CA GLN A 195 13.04 -45.44 22.00
C GLN A 195 11.97 -44.93 22.95
N HIS A 196 11.09 -45.84 23.41
CA HIS A 196 10.00 -45.56 24.35
C HIS A 196 9.09 -44.39 23.93
N THR A 197 9.08 -44.09 22.63
CA THR A 197 8.43 -42.91 22.05
C THR A 197 7.48 -43.34 20.94
N ALA A 198 6.24 -42.84 20.99
CA ALA A 198 5.31 -42.93 19.86
C ALA A 198 5.32 -41.61 19.07
N SER A 199 5.16 -41.65 17.75
CA SER A 199 5.11 -40.43 16.93
C SER A 199 4.06 -40.56 15.82
N PRO A 200 3.27 -39.50 15.55
CA PRO A 200 2.39 -39.42 14.39
C PRO A 200 3.13 -39.00 13.11
N ILE A 201 4.40 -38.59 13.21
CA ILE A 201 5.19 -38.06 12.09
C ILE A 201 5.47 -39.16 11.08
N ARG A 202 5.12 -38.91 9.82
CA ARG A 202 5.45 -39.79 8.69
C ARG A 202 6.67 -39.22 7.96
N THR A 203 7.61 -40.09 7.60
CA THR A 203 8.74 -39.70 6.75
C THR A 203 8.20 -39.40 5.34
N PRO A 204 8.32 -38.16 4.83
CA PRO A 204 7.91 -37.85 3.47
C PRO A 204 8.79 -38.58 2.46
N GLU A 205 8.25 -38.91 1.29
CA GLU A 205 9.01 -39.55 0.21
C GLU A 205 9.93 -38.58 -0.54
N SER A 206 9.66 -37.27 -0.45
CA SER A 206 10.38 -36.21 -1.17
C SER A 206 11.70 -35.81 -0.51
N ASP A 207 11.73 -35.65 0.82
CA ASP A 207 12.91 -35.22 1.58
C ASP A 207 12.95 -35.86 2.99
N PRO A 208 13.57 -37.05 3.13
CA PRO A 208 13.62 -37.76 4.41
C PRO A 208 14.57 -37.13 5.44
N ASP A 209 15.47 -36.24 5.01
CA ASP A 209 16.49 -35.61 5.85
C ASP A 209 16.14 -34.15 6.22
N ALA A 210 14.90 -33.72 5.92
CA ALA A 210 14.39 -32.43 6.36
C ALA A 210 14.56 -32.25 7.88
N ALA A 211 15.13 -31.11 8.29
CA ALA A 211 15.25 -30.77 9.70
C ALA A 211 13.88 -30.40 10.28
N THR A 212 13.56 -30.97 11.44
CA THR A 212 12.32 -30.76 12.18
C THR A 212 12.63 -30.53 13.66
N ASP A 213 11.91 -29.61 14.28
CA ASP A 213 11.88 -29.49 15.73
C ASP A 213 10.78 -30.39 16.30
N VAL A 214 11.14 -31.21 17.29
CA VAL A 214 10.24 -32.16 17.93
C VAL A 214 10.10 -31.84 19.41
N ILE A 215 8.87 -31.86 19.92
CA ILE A 215 8.57 -31.85 21.36
C ILE A 215 8.25 -33.27 21.83
N LEU A 216 8.74 -33.61 23.03
CA LEU A 216 8.51 -34.92 23.65
C LEU A 216 7.55 -34.76 24.82
N LEU A 217 6.30 -35.16 24.63
CA LEU A 217 5.26 -35.08 25.66
C LEU A 217 5.23 -36.35 26.50
N ARG A 218 5.12 -36.22 27.82
CA ARG A 218 4.87 -37.37 28.72
C ARG A 218 3.52 -38.01 28.37
N SER A 219 3.44 -39.33 28.41
CA SER A 219 2.25 -40.07 27.95
C SER A 219 0.96 -39.72 28.72
N GLY A 220 1.04 -39.38 30.00
CA GLY A 220 -0.09 -38.92 30.81
C GLY A 220 -0.65 -37.58 30.33
N LEU A 221 0.23 -36.62 30.03
CA LEU A 221 -0.14 -35.30 29.51
C LEU A 221 -0.75 -35.41 28.11
N PHE A 222 -0.11 -36.20 27.22
CA PHE A 222 -0.66 -36.47 25.89
C PHE A 222 -2.06 -37.10 25.96
N LYS A 223 -2.25 -38.08 26.86
CA LYS A 223 -3.57 -38.68 27.07
C LYS A 223 -4.59 -37.63 27.50
N SER A 224 -4.25 -36.73 28.43
CA SER A 224 -5.18 -35.68 28.86
C SER A 224 -5.62 -34.74 27.73
N LEU A 225 -4.74 -34.43 26.77
CA LEU A 225 -5.03 -33.46 25.71
C LEU A 225 -5.86 -34.04 24.55
N PHE A 226 -5.72 -35.34 24.26
CA PHE A 226 -6.35 -35.99 23.09
C PHE A 226 -7.37 -37.08 23.47
N THR A 227 -7.85 -37.11 24.72
CA THR A 227 -8.97 -37.99 25.11
C THR A 227 -10.31 -37.34 24.80
N LYS A 228 -11.28 -38.13 24.34
CA LYS A 228 -12.68 -37.69 24.22
C LYS A 228 -13.34 -37.63 25.60
N TYR A 229 -13.91 -36.48 25.95
CA TYR A 229 -14.63 -36.26 27.21
C TYR A 229 -16.14 -36.20 26.97
N ASP A 230 -16.92 -36.67 27.95
CA ASP A 230 -18.36 -36.44 28.01
C ASP A 230 -18.71 -35.01 28.47
N THR A 231 -19.99 -34.64 28.45
CA THR A 231 -20.50 -33.33 28.91
C THR A 231 -20.22 -33.08 30.40
N HIS A 232 -19.94 -34.13 31.17
CA HIS A 232 -19.66 -34.10 32.61
C HIS A 232 -18.15 -34.16 32.92
N GLY A 233 -17.28 -34.14 31.91
CA GLY A 233 -15.82 -34.12 32.05
C GLY A 233 -15.17 -35.48 32.34
N HIS A 234 -15.87 -36.60 32.14
CA HIS A 234 -15.30 -37.94 32.26
C HIS A 234 -14.76 -38.45 30.92
N PRO A 235 -13.64 -39.20 30.92
CA PRO A 235 -13.08 -39.76 29.70
C PRO A 235 -13.93 -40.91 29.17
N GLU A 236 -14.22 -40.90 27.87
CA GLU A 236 -14.98 -41.95 27.20
C GLU A 236 -14.11 -43.20 26.99
N LYS A 237 -14.40 -44.27 27.75
CA LYS A 237 -13.60 -45.50 27.77
C LYS A 237 -13.72 -46.36 26.51
N THR A 238 -14.68 -46.07 25.63
CA THR A 238 -14.98 -46.82 24.39
C THR A 238 -14.25 -46.27 23.15
N ALA A 239 -13.49 -45.18 23.28
CA ALA A 239 -12.80 -44.58 22.15
C ALA A 239 -11.65 -45.47 21.63
N THR A 240 -11.58 -45.67 20.30
CA THR A 240 -10.56 -46.49 19.62
C THR A 240 -9.41 -45.66 19.02
N HIS A 241 -9.56 -44.34 18.97
CA HIS A 241 -8.60 -43.38 18.39
C HIS A 241 -8.50 -42.12 19.28
N PRO A 242 -7.36 -41.40 19.26
CA PRO A 242 -7.24 -40.09 19.92
C PRO A 242 -8.17 -39.06 19.26
N ASP A 243 -8.75 -38.16 20.06
CA ASP A 243 -9.71 -37.16 19.59
C ASP A 243 -9.03 -35.84 19.22
N VAL A 244 -9.13 -35.47 17.94
CA VAL A 244 -8.65 -34.18 17.40
C VAL A 244 -9.80 -33.22 17.08
N ARG A 245 -11.04 -33.62 17.31
CA ARG A 245 -12.22 -32.81 16.98
C ARG A 245 -12.32 -31.50 17.78
N PRO A 246 -11.94 -31.41 19.07
CA PRO A 246 -12.00 -30.15 19.83
C PRO A 246 -11.25 -28.99 19.16
N PHE A 247 -10.18 -29.28 18.40
CA PHE A 247 -9.38 -28.26 17.70
C PHE A 247 -10.14 -27.57 16.56
N ARG A 248 -11.27 -28.12 16.08
CA ARG A 248 -12.10 -27.45 15.05
C ARG A 248 -12.63 -26.09 15.50
N PHE A 249 -12.86 -25.91 16.80
CA PHE A 249 -13.40 -24.66 17.36
C PHE A 249 -12.32 -23.60 17.61
N LEU A 250 -11.05 -24.00 17.48
CA LEU A 250 -9.89 -23.18 17.84
C LEU A 250 -9.21 -22.56 16.63
N ALA A 251 -9.75 -22.75 15.43
CA ALA A 251 -9.26 -22.11 14.23
C ALA A 251 -10.40 -21.48 13.43
N HIS A 252 -10.14 -20.28 12.91
CA HIS A 252 -11.09 -19.53 12.10
C HIS A 252 -10.34 -18.58 11.16
N ARG A 253 -11.01 -18.19 10.08
CA ARG A 253 -10.56 -17.12 9.20
C ARG A 253 -11.21 -15.81 9.67
N ARG A 254 -10.43 -14.75 9.77
CA ARG A 254 -10.88 -13.42 10.16
C ARG A 254 -10.66 -12.45 9.00
N ASP A 255 -11.74 -11.87 8.51
CA ASP A 255 -11.72 -10.83 7.49
C ASP A 255 -11.90 -9.48 8.18
N ILE A 256 -10.96 -8.55 7.96
CA ILE A 256 -10.96 -7.24 8.61
C ILE A 256 -10.86 -6.11 7.59
N ASN A 257 -11.38 -4.95 7.98
CA ASN A 257 -11.03 -3.69 7.32
C ASN A 257 -9.73 -3.13 7.93
N THR A 258 -8.77 -2.80 7.07
CA THR A 258 -7.41 -2.34 7.44
C THR A 258 -7.28 -0.82 7.50
N GLU A 259 -8.38 -0.08 7.46
CA GLU A 259 -8.37 1.38 7.62
C GLU A 259 -7.88 1.77 9.03
N GLY A 260 -7.01 2.79 9.11
CA GLY A 260 -6.43 3.27 10.37
C GLY A 260 -5.28 2.41 10.93
N MET A 261 -4.87 1.36 10.23
CA MET A 261 -3.78 0.44 10.62
C MET A 261 -2.45 0.82 9.94
N ALA A 262 -1.32 0.59 10.60
CA ALA A 262 0.03 0.85 10.10
C ALA A 262 0.62 -0.31 9.27
N VAL A 263 0.45 -1.56 9.70
CA VAL A 263 1.13 -2.74 9.12
C VAL A 263 0.19 -3.51 8.19
N ALA A 264 -1.00 -3.88 8.64
CA ALA A 264 -1.99 -4.56 7.82
C ALA A 264 -2.41 -3.70 6.62
N ALA A 265 -2.35 -2.38 6.73
CA ALA A 265 -2.58 -1.47 5.61
C ALA A 265 -1.51 -1.54 4.51
N LEU A 266 -0.30 -2.03 4.80
CA LEU A 266 0.77 -2.22 3.83
C LEU A 266 0.62 -3.53 3.04
N THR A 267 0.07 -4.55 3.70
CA THR A 267 -0.16 -5.89 3.14
C THR A 267 -1.59 -6.06 2.59
N ALA A 268 -2.49 -5.13 2.91
CA ALA A 268 -3.85 -5.11 2.42
C ALA A 268 -3.87 -5.26 0.89
N THR A 269 -4.79 -6.10 0.43
CA THR A 269 -5.13 -6.15 -0.99
C THR A 269 -5.70 -4.79 -1.41
N GLU A 270 -5.84 -4.61 -2.72
CA GLU A 270 -6.23 -3.32 -3.31
C GLU A 270 -7.59 -2.75 -2.81
N ASP A 271 -8.35 -3.54 -2.06
CA ASP A 271 -9.74 -3.33 -1.65
C ASP A 271 -9.93 -3.05 -0.14
N ASP A 272 -8.90 -2.60 0.58
CA ASP A 272 -8.94 -2.24 2.01
C ASP A 272 -9.26 -3.38 2.99
N GLN A 273 -9.36 -4.60 2.48
CA GLN A 273 -9.62 -5.82 3.24
C GLN A 273 -8.38 -6.71 3.29
N SER A 274 -8.19 -7.33 4.46
CA SER A 274 -7.23 -8.40 4.65
C SER A 274 -7.88 -9.55 5.39
N SER A 275 -7.55 -10.76 4.97
CA SER A 275 -8.02 -12.01 5.55
C SER A 275 -6.85 -12.70 6.24
N PHE A 276 -7.03 -13.09 7.50
CA PHE A 276 -6.03 -13.79 8.29
C PHE A 276 -6.55 -15.14 8.76
N GLY A 277 -5.65 -16.11 8.91
CA GLY A 277 -5.94 -17.38 9.59
C GLY A 277 -5.54 -17.26 11.06
N VAL A 278 -6.39 -17.67 11.99
CA VAL A 278 -6.08 -17.62 13.43
C VAL A 278 -6.19 -19.01 14.02
N VAL A 279 -5.22 -19.39 14.86
CA VAL A 279 -5.23 -20.65 15.63
C VAL A 279 -5.00 -20.33 17.11
N VAL A 280 -5.93 -20.76 17.96
CA VAL A 280 -6.01 -20.44 19.39
C VAL A 280 -5.71 -21.68 20.24
N CYS A 281 -5.10 -21.48 21.40
CA CYS A 281 -4.91 -22.53 22.40
C CYS A 281 -6.21 -22.75 23.21
N HIS A 282 -6.47 -23.99 23.64
CA HIS A 282 -7.56 -24.31 24.59
C HIS A 282 -7.04 -24.47 26.03
N ARG A 283 -5.73 -24.31 26.24
CA ARG A 283 -5.05 -24.45 27.52
C ARG A 283 -4.64 -23.09 28.07
N THR A 284 -4.86 -22.88 29.36
CA THR A 284 -4.57 -21.63 30.09
C THR A 284 -3.19 -21.67 30.77
N GLY A 285 -2.72 -20.49 31.20
CA GLY A 285 -1.56 -20.37 32.08
C GLY A 285 -1.79 -21.03 33.45
N PRO A 286 -0.73 -21.32 34.21
CA PRO A 286 -0.85 -21.92 35.51
C PRO A 286 -1.44 -20.93 36.53
N VAL A 287 -2.53 -21.34 37.19
CA VAL A 287 -3.21 -20.57 38.26
C VAL A 287 -2.71 -20.97 39.66
N SER A 288 -1.93 -22.06 39.74
CA SER A 288 -1.42 -22.63 40.99
C SER A 288 -0.29 -21.82 41.63
N PHE A 289 0.48 -21.10 40.81
CA PHE A 289 1.71 -20.42 41.25
C PHE A 289 1.44 -18.95 41.58
N LYS A 290 1.98 -18.48 42.70
CA LYS A 290 1.94 -17.07 43.10
C LYS A 290 3.11 -16.26 42.54
N GLU A 291 4.14 -16.93 42.06
CA GLU A 291 5.33 -16.30 41.45
C GLU A 291 5.20 -16.25 39.91
N PRO A 292 5.78 -15.24 39.25
CA PRO A 292 5.79 -15.15 37.80
C PRO A 292 6.46 -16.39 37.19
N THR A 293 5.70 -17.16 36.41
CA THR A 293 6.15 -18.46 35.87
C THR A 293 6.32 -18.38 34.36
N GLN A 294 7.47 -18.83 33.84
CA GLN A 294 7.71 -18.87 32.41
C GLN A 294 6.89 -19.98 31.74
N CYS A 295 6.09 -19.59 30.74
CA CYS A 295 5.30 -20.49 29.90
C CYS A 295 5.88 -20.53 28.49
N ILE A 296 5.82 -21.70 27.85
CA ILE A 296 6.32 -21.93 26.49
C ILE A 296 5.12 -22.34 25.64
N ALA A 297 4.87 -21.61 24.56
CA ALA A 297 3.83 -21.92 23.59
C ALA A 297 4.47 -22.56 22.35
N HIS A 298 3.92 -23.70 21.92
CA HIS A 298 4.34 -24.42 20.72
C HIS A 298 3.19 -24.48 19.73
N LEU A 299 3.46 -24.10 18.48
CA LEU A 299 2.63 -24.44 17.34
C LEU A 299 3.00 -25.86 16.88
N VAL A 300 2.07 -26.79 17.05
CA VAL A 300 2.27 -28.23 16.87
C VAL A 300 1.44 -28.74 15.71
N SER A 301 2.01 -29.65 14.92
CA SER A 301 1.27 -30.40 13.90
C SER A 301 0.50 -31.56 14.54
N ILE A 302 -0.83 -31.56 14.39
CA ILE A 302 -1.71 -32.64 14.85
C ILE A 302 -2.02 -33.66 13.74
N ARG A 303 -1.35 -33.53 12.59
CA ARG A 303 -1.48 -34.47 11.48
C ARG A 303 -1.05 -35.87 11.91
N GLY A 304 -1.89 -36.87 11.61
CA GLY A 304 -1.59 -38.27 11.89
C GLY A 304 -1.84 -38.71 13.34
N VAL A 305 -2.21 -37.78 14.24
CA VAL A 305 -2.52 -38.10 15.65
C VAL A 305 -3.70 -39.07 15.77
N GLU A 306 -4.77 -38.84 15.01
CA GLU A 306 -5.98 -39.68 15.01
C GLU A 306 -5.72 -41.12 14.53
N ILE A 307 -4.65 -41.34 13.76
CA ILE A 307 -4.28 -42.67 13.22
C ILE A 307 -3.43 -43.47 14.22
N MET A 308 -2.95 -42.84 15.30
CA MET A 308 -2.13 -43.53 16.30
C MET A 308 -2.93 -44.60 17.06
N PRO A 309 -2.25 -45.67 17.55
CA PRO A 309 -2.89 -46.68 18.38
C PRO A 309 -3.37 -46.07 19.70
N TRP A 310 -4.62 -46.37 20.09
CA TRP A 310 -5.23 -45.86 21.31
C TRP A 310 -5.99 -46.97 22.06
N PRO A 311 -5.76 -47.17 23.38
CA PRO A 311 -4.81 -46.45 24.25
C PRO A 311 -3.34 -46.78 23.92
N LEU A 312 -2.43 -45.85 24.23
CA LEU A 312 -0.98 -46.05 24.04
C LEU A 312 -0.46 -47.25 24.85
N SER A 313 0.50 -47.99 24.29
CA SER A 313 1.19 -49.12 24.96
C SER A 313 1.85 -48.67 26.27
N ALA A 314 1.84 -49.55 27.28
CA ALA A 314 2.46 -49.29 28.58
C ALA A 314 3.98 -49.02 28.51
N GLU A 315 4.64 -49.48 27.45
CA GLU A 315 6.08 -49.26 27.21
C GLU A 315 6.38 -47.84 26.66
N THR A 316 5.36 -47.13 26.21
CA THR A 316 5.47 -45.77 25.65
C THR A 316 5.45 -44.73 26.76
N ARG A 317 6.60 -44.12 27.02
CA ARG A 317 6.76 -43.05 28.02
C ARG A 317 6.55 -41.67 27.43
N PHE A 318 6.99 -41.47 26.18
CA PHE A 318 6.95 -40.17 25.51
C PHE A 318 6.17 -40.24 24.19
N VAL A 319 5.64 -39.09 23.77
CA VAL A 319 5.02 -38.91 22.45
C VAL A 319 5.71 -37.74 21.75
N ALA A 320 6.32 -38.02 20.60
CA ALA A 320 7.03 -37.05 19.78
C ALA A 320 6.08 -36.35 18.81
N LEU A 321 5.86 -35.05 19.00
CA LEU A 321 5.08 -34.21 18.08
C LEU A 321 5.98 -33.18 17.37
N SER A 322 5.68 -32.87 16.11
CA SER A 322 6.41 -31.86 15.35
C SER A 322 5.97 -30.47 15.79
N THR A 323 6.92 -29.61 16.18
CA THR A 323 6.69 -28.19 16.44
C THR A 323 7.24 -27.36 15.29
N LEU A 324 6.44 -26.42 14.79
CA LEU A 324 6.79 -25.57 13.65
C LEU A 324 7.29 -24.19 14.09
N HIS A 325 6.80 -23.73 15.24
CA HIS A 325 7.20 -22.46 15.84
C HIS A 325 7.00 -22.53 17.35
N SER A 326 7.88 -21.87 18.11
CA SER A 326 7.79 -21.81 19.56
C SER A 326 8.24 -20.45 20.09
N TRP A 327 7.58 -19.98 21.14
CA TRP A 327 7.89 -18.72 21.81
C TRP A 327 7.60 -18.83 23.31
N THR A 328 8.19 -17.93 24.09
CA THR A 328 8.08 -17.93 25.56
C THR A 328 7.51 -16.62 26.07
N TYR A 329 6.66 -16.70 27.09
CA TYR A 329 6.09 -15.54 27.79
C TYR A 329 6.02 -15.82 29.29
N THR A 330 5.88 -14.77 30.09
CA THR A 330 5.79 -14.88 31.55
C THR A 330 4.34 -14.77 31.99
N CYS A 331 3.84 -15.79 32.69
CA CYS A 331 2.51 -15.79 33.29
C CYS A 331 2.58 -15.14 34.67
N PHE A 332 1.87 -14.03 34.87
CA PHE A 332 1.77 -13.32 36.14
C PHE A 332 0.51 -13.68 36.93
N PRO A 333 0.54 -13.56 38.26
CA PRO A 333 -0.64 -13.65 39.10
C PRO A 333 -1.65 -12.53 38.79
N PRO A 334 -2.93 -12.73 39.18
CA PRO A 334 -4.05 -11.86 38.82
C PRO A 334 -3.96 -10.39 39.32
N ASP A 335 -3.04 -10.07 40.23
CA ASP A 335 -2.85 -8.70 40.79
C ASP A 335 -2.14 -7.71 39.85
N THR A 336 -1.78 -8.12 38.62
CA THR A 336 -1.08 -7.27 37.65
C THR A 336 -2.02 -6.34 36.86
N PRO A 337 -1.56 -5.13 36.46
CA PRO A 337 -2.40 -4.14 35.79
C PRO A 337 -2.92 -4.68 34.46
N SER A 338 -4.25 -4.66 34.32
CA SER A 338 -4.95 -5.17 33.15
C SER A 338 -4.62 -4.35 31.91
N LEU A 339 -4.95 -4.90 30.73
CA LEU A 339 -4.82 -4.15 29.47
C LEU A 339 -5.58 -2.81 29.51
N LYS A 340 -6.72 -2.78 30.20
CA LYS A 340 -7.51 -1.56 30.42
C LYS A 340 -6.71 -0.51 31.18
N ASP A 341 -6.01 -0.91 32.25
CA ASP A 341 -5.24 0.01 33.09
C ASP A 341 -4.07 0.63 32.32
N GLN A 342 -3.45 -0.13 31.40
CA GLN A 342 -2.43 0.37 30.49
C GLN A 342 -2.99 1.47 29.55
N PHE A 343 -4.19 1.26 28.96
CA PHE A 343 -4.84 2.30 28.15
C PHE A 343 -5.22 3.55 28.98
N VAL A 344 -5.66 3.37 30.23
CA VAL A 344 -6.00 4.48 31.14
C VAL A 344 -4.73 5.29 31.47
N ALA A 345 -3.64 4.63 31.85
CA ALA A 345 -2.36 5.28 32.15
C ALA A 345 -1.82 6.05 30.92
N LEU A 346 -1.87 5.42 29.74
CA LEU A 346 -1.46 6.05 28.49
C LEU A 346 -2.32 7.30 28.17
N GLY A 347 -3.63 7.22 28.38
CA GLY A 347 -4.49 8.39 28.21
C GLY A 347 -4.17 9.53 29.18
N GLN A 348 -4.01 9.24 30.47
CA GLN A 348 -3.71 10.24 31.51
C GLN A 348 -2.38 10.97 31.26
N SER A 349 -1.42 10.29 30.64
CA SER A 349 -0.09 10.83 30.33
C SER A 349 -0.06 11.82 29.14
N SER A 350 -1.19 12.03 28.46
CA SER A 350 -1.24 12.78 27.20
C SER A 350 -1.00 14.29 27.39
N SER A 351 -0.06 14.84 26.62
CA SER A 351 0.30 16.26 26.67
C SER A 351 0.91 16.75 25.35
N LEU A 352 1.24 18.03 25.25
CA LEU A 352 2.02 18.57 24.12
C LEU A 352 3.50 18.13 24.21
N LEU A 353 4.18 18.04 23.07
CA LEU A 353 5.61 17.69 23.00
C LEU A 353 6.48 18.84 23.54
N ARG A 354 6.72 18.82 24.86
CA ARG A 354 7.63 19.72 25.58
C ARG A 354 8.21 19.00 26.79
N ALA A 355 9.32 19.52 27.32
CA ALA A 355 9.82 19.07 28.61
C ALA A 355 8.81 19.46 29.71
N ASN A 356 8.42 18.50 30.56
CA ASN A 356 7.57 18.75 31.72
C ASN A 356 8.42 19.39 32.83
N VAL A 357 8.72 20.68 32.69
CA VAL A 357 9.45 21.45 33.72
C VAL A 357 8.49 22.44 34.34
N SER A 358 8.25 22.30 35.64
CA SER A 358 7.45 23.23 36.42
C SER A 358 8.34 24.22 37.17
N LEU A 359 7.76 25.36 37.59
CA LEU A 359 8.47 26.39 38.37
C LEU A 359 9.15 25.84 39.64
N GLY A 360 8.63 24.76 40.22
CA GLY A 360 9.17 24.07 41.40
C GLY A 360 10.37 23.15 41.15
N ASP A 361 10.62 22.76 39.90
CA ASP A 361 11.80 21.93 39.54
C ASP A 361 13.06 22.79 39.37
N VAL A 362 12.89 24.12 39.31
CA VAL A 362 14.00 25.07 39.31
C VAL A 362 14.47 25.27 40.76
N PRO A 363 15.75 25.00 41.08
CA PRO A 363 16.27 25.09 42.44
C PRO A 363 15.92 26.45 43.09
N PRO A 364 15.40 26.47 44.33
CA PRO A 364 15.01 27.72 45.01
C PRO A 364 16.21 28.65 45.29
N ASP A 365 17.44 28.11 45.33
CA ASP A 365 18.67 28.83 45.68
C ASP A 365 19.30 29.63 44.52
N THR A 366 18.48 30.21 43.63
CA THR A 366 18.97 31.17 42.62
C THR A 366 18.76 32.61 43.07
N GLU A 367 19.29 32.96 44.24
CA GLU A 367 19.40 34.34 44.72
C GLU A 367 20.32 35.14 43.79
N GLY A 368 19.76 35.75 42.74
CA GLY A 368 20.51 36.63 41.83
C GLY A 368 20.04 36.62 40.38
N ILE A 369 19.19 35.68 39.95
CA ILE A 369 18.66 35.67 38.58
C ILE A 369 17.41 36.56 38.50
N PRO A 370 17.36 37.58 37.62
CA PRO A 370 16.18 38.40 37.45
C PRO A 370 14.95 37.54 37.10
N PRO A 371 13.77 37.80 37.71
CA PRO A 371 12.56 37.00 37.45
C PRO A 371 12.15 37.03 35.98
N ALA A 372 12.47 38.13 35.26
CA ALA A 372 12.26 38.25 33.82
C ALA A 372 13.05 37.20 33.00
N VAL A 373 14.29 36.91 33.38
CA VAL A 373 15.14 35.90 32.71
C VAL A 373 14.60 34.51 32.97
N ARG A 374 14.22 34.20 34.22
CA ARG A 374 13.58 32.93 34.60
C ARG A 374 12.31 32.68 33.80
N ASN A 375 11.42 33.68 33.74
CA ASN A 375 10.17 33.59 32.99
C ASN A 375 10.41 33.44 31.49
N ARG A 376 11.45 34.10 30.94
CA ARG A 376 11.81 33.97 29.53
C ARG A 376 12.35 32.58 29.20
N VAL A 377 13.20 32.00 30.04
CA VAL A 377 13.68 30.61 29.87
C VAL A 377 12.53 29.63 29.93
N LEU A 378 11.63 29.77 30.92
CA LEU A 378 10.43 28.92 31.02
C LEU A 378 9.52 29.08 29.79
N SER A 379 9.33 30.30 29.29
CA SER A 379 8.60 30.53 28.04
C SER A 379 9.26 29.80 26.87
N ARG A 380 10.58 29.83 26.72
CA ARG A 380 11.30 29.10 25.67
C ARG A 380 11.18 27.58 25.81
N LEU A 381 11.27 27.04 27.03
CA LEU A 381 11.06 25.61 27.27
C LEU A 381 9.61 25.19 26.95
N ASN A 382 8.64 26.03 27.32
CA ASN A 382 7.21 25.82 27.00
C ASN A 382 6.94 25.89 25.49
N ASP A 383 7.71 26.71 24.75
CA ASP A 383 7.70 26.77 23.28
C ASP A 383 8.40 25.56 22.62
N GLY A 384 8.93 24.61 23.40
CA GLY A 384 9.57 23.38 22.93
C GLY A 384 11.05 23.53 22.59
N TYR A 385 11.71 24.63 22.97
CA TYR A 385 13.16 24.77 22.81
C TYR A 385 13.91 23.97 23.87
N ILE A 386 15.06 23.43 23.46
CA ILE A 386 16.05 22.86 24.35
C ILE A 386 17.31 23.73 24.35
N LEU A 387 18.06 23.69 25.45
CA LEU A 387 19.38 24.30 25.51
C LEU A 387 20.41 23.24 25.11
N ALA A 388 21.14 23.48 24.01
CA ALA A 388 22.15 22.58 23.50
C ALA A 388 23.53 23.24 23.51
N ARG A 389 24.56 22.42 23.70
CA ARG A 389 25.96 22.85 23.54
C ARG A 389 26.27 22.93 22.04
N TYR A 390 26.66 24.12 21.59
CA TYR A 390 27.00 24.39 20.20
C TYR A 390 28.48 24.72 20.07
N ARG A 391 29.09 24.27 18.97
CA ARG A 391 30.42 24.71 18.56
C ARG A 391 30.29 25.61 17.36
N SER A 392 30.77 26.84 17.48
CA SER A 392 30.81 27.79 16.38
C SER A 392 31.75 27.30 15.27
N LYS A 393 31.67 27.93 14.09
CA LYS A 393 32.62 27.69 12.99
C LYS A 393 34.08 28.00 13.39
N THR A 394 34.28 28.87 14.39
CA THR A 394 35.60 29.21 14.97
C THR A 394 36.11 28.15 15.95
N GLY A 395 35.28 27.17 16.32
CA GLY A 395 35.63 26.09 17.26
C GLY A 395 35.30 26.39 18.72
N GLU A 396 34.79 27.59 19.03
CA GLU A 396 34.40 27.99 20.38
C GLU A 396 33.15 27.25 20.83
N SER A 397 33.11 26.88 22.10
CA SER A 397 31.97 26.18 22.71
C SER A 397 31.04 27.17 23.38
N THR A 398 29.83 27.33 22.87
CA THR A 398 28.79 28.21 23.41
C THR A 398 27.48 27.44 23.64
N ALA A 399 26.52 28.07 24.34
CA ALA A 399 25.17 27.53 24.45
C ALA A 399 24.28 28.10 23.34
N CYS A 400 23.32 27.30 22.87
CA CYS A 400 22.35 27.71 21.86
C CYS A 400 20.96 27.16 22.20
N PHE A 401 19.94 27.79 21.66
CA PHE A 401 18.62 27.20 21.57
C PHE A 401 18.51 26.37 20.30
N MET A 402 17.92 25.18 20.44
CA MET A 402 17.57 24.31 19.34
C MET A 402 16.19 23.72 19.58
N ARG A 403 15.41 23.55 18.51
CA ARG A 403 14.19 22.75 18.52
C ARG A 403 14.07 21.96 17.23
N GLY A 404 13.23 20.93 17.26
CA GLY A 404 12.86 20.18 16.06
C GLY A 404 11.77 20.86 15.23
N PRO A 405 11.28 20.21 14.17
CA PRO A 405 10.09 20.64 13.43
C PRO A 405 8.80 20.53 14.24
N PHE A 406 8.81 19.83 15.38
CA PHE A 406 7.63 19.60 16.21
C PHE A 406 7.50 20.67 17.27
N ILE A 407 6.49 21.52 17.13
CA ILE A 407 6.27 22.66 18.02
C ILE A 407 4.96 22.47 18.82
N PRO A 408 4.97 22.78 20.13
CA PRO A 408 3.76 22.74 20.97
C PRO A 408 2.89 24.00 20.83
N VAL A 409 3.37 25.04 20.13
CA VAL A 409 2.73 26.36 20.02
C VAL A 409 2.27 26.64 18.60
N GLU A 410 1.24 27.48 18.46
CA GLU A 410 0.76 27.95 17.15
C GLU A 410 1.75 28.93 16.50
N ILE A 411 1.85 28.85 15.17
CA ILE A 411 2.63 29.84 14.41
C ILE A 411 1.72 31.05 14.15
N PRO A 412 2.14 32.26 14.53
CA PRO A 412 1.36 33.47 14.26
C PRO A 412 1.06 33.61 12.76
N SER A 413 -0.19 33.89 12.42
CA SER A 413 -0.65 34.10 11.03
C SER A 413 -0.07 35.36 10.38
N THR A 414 0.61 36.22 11.15
CA THR A 414 1.24 37.45 10.68
C THR A 414 2.52 37.21 9.87
N ILE A 415 3.10 36.01 9.92
CA ILE A 415 4.33 35.69 9.21
C ILE A 415 3.99 35.22 7.78
N PRO A 416 4.44 35.94 6.73
CA PRO A 416 4.18 35.53 5.35
C PRO A 416 4.97 34.25 5.00
N ARG A 417 4.44 33.49 4.04
CA ARG A 417 5.14 32.37 3.41
C ARG A 417 5.52 32.75 1.97
N PRO A 418 6.79 32.57 1.55
CA PRO A 418 7.95 32.12 2.33
C PRO A 418 8.39 33.16 3.38
N TRP A 419 8.89 32.69 4.52
CA TRP A 419 9.24 33.57 5.65
C TRP A 419 10.64 34.19 5.55
N HIS A 420 11.52 33.61 4.73
CA HIS A 420 12.83 34.15 4.39
C HIS A 420 13.05 34.08 2.86
N LYS A 421 13.95 34.93 2.35
CA LYS A 421 14.48 34.79 0.99
C LYS A 421 15.47 33.62 0.94
N PRO A 422 15.63 32.92 -0.19
CA PRO A 422 16.60 31.82 -0.29
C PRO A 422 17.98 32.24 0.20
N SER A 423 18.53 31.48 1.16
CA SER A 423 19.83 31.77 1.73
C SER A 423 20.93 31.02 0.98
N THR A 424 22.10 31.63 0.87
CA THR A 424 23.31 31.00 0.34
C THR A 424 24.08 30.26 1.44
N ILE A 425 23.92 30.69 2.70
CA ILE A 425 24.64 30.14 3.86
C ILE A 425 23.67 29.96 5.04
N GLY A 426 23.58 28.75 5.59
CA GLY A 426 22.69 28.50 6.74
C GLY A 426 22.90 29.39 7.98
N SER A 427 24.04 30.09 8.13
CA SER A 427 24.23 31.06 9.21
C SER A 427 23.31 32.28 9.13
N ASP A 428 22.78 32.59 7.94
CA ASP A 428 21.84 33.71 7.75
C ASP A 428 20.51 33.47 8.49
N LEU A 429 20.22 32.21 8.84
CA LEU A 429 19.00 31.78 9.51
C LEU A 429 19.17 31.62 11.03
N GLN A 430 20.24 32.17 11.61
CA GLN A 430 20.42 32.22 13.07
C GLN A 430 19.66 33.40 13.66
N ILE A 431 18.91 33.16 14.74
CA ILE A 431 18.09 34.20 15.39
C ILE A 431 18.63 34.48 16.78
N LEU A 432 18.95 35.73 17.10
CA LEU A 432 19.39 36.12 18.44
C LEU A 432 18.19 36.39 19.35
N ASP A 433 18.08 35.70 20.48
CA ASP A 433 17.15 36.11 21.54
C ASP A 433 17.74 37.32 22.29
N GLN A 434 17.23 38.51 22.00
CA GLN A 434 17.74 39.76 22.59
C GLN A 434 17.66 39.80 24.12
N GLN A 435 16.74 39.07 24.75
CA GLN A 435 16.58 39.08 26.21
C GLN A 435 17.58 38.17 26.92
N LEU A 436 17.92 37.04 26.29
CA LEU A 436 18.83 36.04 26.86
C LEU A 436 20.26 36.15 26.33
N GLY A 437 20.47 36.83 25.19
CA GLY A 437 21.75 36.89 24.50
C GLY A 437 22.20 35.55 23.90
N ILE A 438 21.30 34.58 23.79
CA ILE A 438 21.57 33.22 23.29
C ILE A 438 21.07 33.12 21.84
N MET A 439 21.88 32.48 20.99
CA MET A 439 21.53 32.22 19.60
C MET A 439 20.59 31.02 19.48
N ASP A 440 19.49 31.18 18.75
CA ASP A 440 18.66 30.11 18.22
C ASP A 440 19.23 29.65 16.87
N ILE A 441 19.67 28.40 16.82
CA ILE A 441 20.29 27.78 15.64
C ILE A 441 19.32 26.84 14.91
N THR A 442 18.05 26.78 15.30
CA THR A 442 17.04 25.84 14.79
C THR A 442 16.97 25.81 13.26
N TYR A 443 16.77 26.98 12.63
CA TYR A 443 16.61 27.06 11.17
C TYR A 443 17.95 26.91 10.44
N SER A 444 19.04 27.42 11.02
CA SER A 444 20.39 27.19 10.53
C SER A 444 20.72 25.69 10.49
N ALA A 445 20.33 24.93 11.53
CA ALA A 445 20.53 23.49 11.60
C ALA A 445 19.66 22.76 10.57
N ALA A 446 18.39 23.16 10.41
CA ALA A 446 17.48 22.61 9.41
C ALA A 446 18.02 22.79 7.97
N TRP A 447 18.52 23.98 7.64
CA TRP A 447 19.10 24.28 6.33
C TRP A 447 20.34 23.43 6.04
N GLN A 448 21.26 23.31 7.01
CA GLN A 448 22.45 22.46 6.84
C GLN A 448 22.06 20.98 6.70
N LEU A 449 21.08 20.52 7.47
CA LEU A 449 20.54 19.17 7.38
C LEU A 449 19.93 18.88 6.00
N GLY A 450 19.13 19.81 5.47
CA GLY A 450 18.56 19.67 4.13
C GLY A 450 19.64 19.52 3.06
N ARG A 451 20.69 20.34 3.15
CA ARG A 451 21.83 20.27 2.24
C ARG A 451 22.59 18.94 2.35
N THR A 452 22.87 18.45 3.56
CA THR A 452 23.61 17.19 3.76
C THR A 452 22.81 15.97 3.32
N ILE A 453 21.51 15.91 3.63
CA ILE A 453 20.62 14.83 3.17
C ILE A 453 20.51 14.84 1.64
N ALA A 454 20.43 16.03 1.03
CA ALA A 454 20.39 16.15 -0.41
C ALA A 454 21.70 15.68 -1.07
N ILE A 455 22.87 16.05 -0.51
CA ILE A 455 24.18 15.59 -1.01
C ILE A 455 24.31 14.06 -0.92
N ALA A 456 23.74 13.44 0.11
CA ALA A 456 23.77 12.00 0.29
C ALA A 456 22.96 11.22 -0.78
N ASP A 457 22.01 11.89 -1.47
CA ASP A 457 21.16 11.29 -2.49
C ASP A 457 21.65 11.65 -3.90
N GLN A 458 22.39 10.72 -4.53
CA GLN A 458 23.00 10.93 -5.84
C GLN A 458 21.97 11.13 -6.96
N ASP A 459 20.83 10.41 -6.92
CA ASP A 459 19.78 10.58 -7.93
C ASP A 459 19.21 11.99 -7.82
N PHE A 460 18.84 12.43 -6.60
CA PHE A 460 18.35 13.79 -6.37
C PHE A 460 19.29 14.87 -6.89
N VAL A 461 20.60 14.80 -6.58
CA VAL A 461 21.61 15.79 -7.02
C VAL A 461 21.71 15.87 -8.55
N SER A 462 21.62 14.72 -9.23
CA SER A 462 21.63 14.69 -10.70
C SER A 462 20.38 15.34 -11.28
N ARG A 463 19.20 15.02 -10.73
CA ARG A 463 17.89 15.51 -11.20
C ARG A 463 17.72 17.01 -10.97
N ILE A 464 18.12 17.53 -9.80
CA ILE A 464 18.06 18.97 -9.53
C ILE A 464 18.96 19.76 -10.48
N GLY A 465 20.14 19.24 -10.83
CA GLY A 465 21.01 19.85 -11.84
C GLY A 465 20.33 19.94 -13.21
N GLN A 466 19.65 18.87 -13.64
CA GLN A 466 18.90 18.86 -14.91
C GLN A 466 17.70 19.80 -14.89
N VAL A 467 16.92 19.81 -13.81
CA VAL A 467 15.77 20.72 -13.66
C VAL A 467 16.22 22.17 -13.69
N ARG A 468 17.28 22.53 -12.96
CA ARG A 468 17.87 23.87 -12.99
C ARG A 468 18.28 24.27 -14.40
N LYS A 469 18.96 23.36 -15.13
CA LYS A 469 19.35 23.59 -16.52
C LYS A 469 18.14 23.80 -17.44
N GLN A 470 17.11 22.96 -17.34
CA GLN A 470 15.88 23.07 -18.14
C GLN A 470 15.17 24.42 -17.90
N ILE A 471 15.04 24.84 -16.64
CA ILE A 471 14.43 26.13 -16.28
C ILE A 471 15.29 27.28 -16.79
N TYR A 472 16.60 27.20 -16.61
CA TYR A 472 17.54 28.22 -17.06
C TYR A 472 17.50 28.39 -18.59
N ASP A 473 17.66 27.29 -19.34
CA ASP A 473 17.68 27.31 -20.81
C ASP A 473 16.37 27.89 -21.38
N ARG A 474 15.21 27.46 -20.84
CA ARG A 474 13.89 27.96 -21.26
C ARG A 474 13.66 29.41 -20.84
N GLY A 475 13.97 29.76 -19.60
CA GLY A 475 13.81 31.11 -19.08
C GLY A 475 14.67 32.12 -19.84
N MET A 476 15.92 31.73 -20.16
CA MET A 476 16.82 32.54 -20.98
C MET A 476 16.35 32.65 -22.43
N GLN A 477 15.78 31.58 -23.01
CA GLN A 477 15.13 31.65 -24.32
C GLN A 477 13.95 32.64 -24.31
N TYR A 478 13.11 32.62 -23.28
CA TYR A 478 12.01 33.57 -23.15
C TYR A 478 12.49 35.01 -22.98
N ALA A 479 13.49 35.24 -22.14
CA ALA A 479 14.09 36.57 -21.98
C ALA A 479 14.70 37.08 -23.29
N ARG A 480 15.39 36.21 -24.04
CA ARG A 480 15.93 36.54 -25.37
C ARG A 480 14.82 36.85 -26.37
N LEU A 481 13.74 36.07 -26.39
CA LEU A 481 12.60 36.31 -27.28
C LEU A 481 11.89 37.61 -26.95
N ASP A 482 11.67 37.91 -25.67
CA ASP A 482 11.06 39.16 -25.23
C ASP A 482 11.94 40.37 -25.60
N ALA A 483 13.26 40.29 -25.40
CA ALA A 483 14.19 41.33 -25.84
C ALA A 483 14.17 41.52 -27.36
N LEU A 484 14.18 40.41 -28.11
CA LEU A 484 14.08 40.40 -29.57
C LEU A 484 12.75 41.02 -30.05
N HIS A 485 11.65 40.78 -29.34
CA HIS A 485 10.34 41.37 -29.62
C HIS A 485 10.32 42.88 -29.41
N GLU A 486 10.96 43.40 -28.35
CA GLU A 486 11.09 44.83 -28.12
C GLU A 486 11.89 45.54 -29.21
N HIS A 487 12.89 44.86 -29.77
CA HIS A 487 13.67 45.35 -30.92
C HIS A 487 13.01 45.10 -32.29
N GLY A 488 11.74 44.68 -32.31
CA GLY A 488 10.91 44.60 -33.52
C GLY A 488 11.05 43.30 -34.32
N THR A 489 11.78 42.32 -33.83
CA THR A 489 11.76 40.98 -34.44
C THR A 489 10.52 40.22 -33.94
N ARG A 490 9.80 39.57 -34.85
CA ARG A 490 8.53 38.91 -34.53
C ARG A 490 8.61 37.44 -34.88
N SER A 491 7.93 36.59 -34.11
CA SER A 491 7.85 35.17 -34.43
C SER A 491 7.13 34.94 -35.76
N ARG A 492 7.41 33.82 -36.43
CA ARG A 492 6.73 33.46 -37.69
C ARG A 492 5.22 33.41 -37.53
N ALA A 493 4.72 32.88 -36.41
CA ALA A 493 3.29 32.80 -36.13
C ALA A 493 2.66 34.18 -35.94
N GLU A 494 3.32 35.09 -35.22
CA GLU A 494 2.85 36.47 -35.06
C GLU A 494 2.88 37.26 -36.36
N LEU A 495 3.92 37.09 -37.19
CA LEU A 495 3.98 37.67 -38.53
C LEU A 495 2.82 37.19 -39.42
N ILE A 496 2.47 35.89 -39.33
CA ILE A 496 1.31 35.32 -40.03
C ILE A 496 0.00 35.91 -39.47
N ALA A 497 -0.13 36.04 -38.16
CA ALA A 497 -1.31 36.63 -37.54
C ALA A 497 -1.49 38.12 -37.87
N GLN A 498 -0.38 38.85 -38.08
CA GLN A 498 -0.37 40.28 -38.39
C GLN A 498 -0.34 40.58 -39.90
N LEU A 499 -0.12 39.58 -40.74
CA LEU A 499 -0.12 39.73 -42.20
C LEU A 499 -1.40 40.42 -42.71
N PRO A 500 -2.62 40.08 -42.24
CA PRO A 500 -3.84 40.78 -42.63
C PRO A 500 -3.83 42.27 -42.29
N SER A 501 -3.33 42.65 -41.12
CA SER A 501 -3.26 44.06 -40.71
C SER A 501 -2.18 44.83 -41.48
N LEU A 502 -1.03 44.20 -41.75
CA LEU A 502 0.01 44.77 -42.61
C LEU A 502 -0.49 44.99 -44.04
N VAL A 503 -1.25 44.04 -44.59
CA VAL A 503 -1.88 44.18 -45.91
C VAL A 503 -2.91 45.31 -45.90
N ALA A 504 -3.72 45.42 -44.84
CA ALA A 504 -4.66 46.53 -44.68
C ALA A 504 -3.95 47.90 -44.58
N SER A 505 -2.84 47.99 -43.84
CA SER A 505 -2.01 49.19 -43.78
C SER A 505 -1.35 49.53 -45.12
N LEU A 506 -0.93 48.51 -45.89
CA LEU A 506 -0.41 48.67 -47.25
C LEU A 506 -1.47 49.18 -48.24
N GLN A 507 -2.71 48.74 -48.10
CA GLN A 507 -3.82 49.25 -48.90
C GLN A 507 -4.16 50.71 -48.57
N GLN A 508 -3.89 51.17 -47.35
CA GLN A 508 -4.09 52.56 -46.90
C GLN A 508 -2.89 53.49 -47.17
N LEU A 509 -1.72 52.94 -47.53
CA LEU A 509 -0.53 53.75 -47.82
C LEU A 509 -0.71 54.77 -48.97
N PRO A 510 -1.39 54.47 -50.10
CA PRO A 510 -1.59 55.44 -51.19
C PRO A 510 -2.33 56.72 -50.75
N THR A 511 -3.18 56.61 -49.73
CA THR A 511 -4.02 57.68 -49.19
C THR A 511 -3.38 58.39 -48.00
N SER A 512 -2.20 57.95 -47.56
CA SER A 512 -1.51 58.52 -46.40
C SER A 512 -0.87 59.88 -46.76
N LEU A 513 -1.22 60.92 -45.98
CA LEU A 513 -0.67 62.28 -46.12
C LEU A 513 0.87 62.35 -46.06
N GLN A 514 1.51 61.32 -45.48
CA GLN A 514 2.97 61.20 -45.40
C GLN A 514 3.65 60.82 -46.72
N LEU A 515 2.92 60.27 -47.71
CA LEU A 515 3.45 59.90 -49.03
C LEU A 515 3.19 60.96 -50.11
N ALA A 516 2.23 61.86 -49.89
CA ALA A 516 1.85 62.92 -50.83
C ALA A 516 2.64 64.24 -50.63
N THR A 517 3.66 64.26 -49.77
CA THR A 517 4.40 65.48 -49.45
C THR A 517 5.26 65.97 -50.62
N THR A 518 5.21 67.28 -50.88
CA THR A 518 6.03 67.98 -51.90
C THR A 518 7.42 68.34 -51.39
N ASP A 519 7.70 68.15 -50.09
CA ASP A 519 8.94 68.55 -49.44
C ASP A 519 10.08 67.53 -49.70
N CYS A 520 11.14 67.98 -50.37
CA CYS A 520 12.26 67.14 -50.78
C CYS A 520 13.05 66.58 -49.59
N HIS A 521 13.10 67.29 -48.46
CA HIS A 521 13.76 66.83 -47.23
C HIS A 521 12.96 65.76 -46.48
N ALA A 522 11.64 65.71 -46.67
CA ALA A 522 10.82 64.61 -46.17
C ALA A 522 11.02 63.34 -47.03
N ARG A 523 11.20 63.50 -48.35
CA ARG A 523 11.48 62.40 -49.29
C ARG A 523 12.85 61.77 -49.11
N SER A 524 13.87 62.51 -48.71
CA SER A 524 15.21 61.94 -48.43
C SER A 524 15.23 61.12 -47.13
N ARG A 525 14.49 61.57 -46.10
CA ARG A 525 14.29 60.83 -44.84
C ARG A 525 13.55 59.50 -45.02
N ARG A 526 12.84 59.30 -46.15
CA ARG A 526 12.21 58.02 -46.55
C ARG A 526 13.21 56.86 -46.67
N TRP A 527 14.42 57.16 -47.12
CA TRP A 527 15.49 56.16 -47.32
C TRP A 527 16.44 56.07 -46.13
N HIS A 528 16.22 56.89 -45.10
CA HIS A 528 17.00 56.88 -43.88
C HIS A 528 16.55 55.71 -43.00
N ARG A 529 17.26 54.58 -43.11
CA ARG A 529 17.16 53.50 -42.11
C ARG A 529 18.02 53.91 -40.92
N PRO A 530 17.45 54.24 -39.74
CA PRO A 530 18.28 54.44 -38.55
C PRO A 530 19.10 53.17 -38.31
N SER A 531 20.38 53.32 -37.98
CA SER A 531 21.23 52.20 -37.61
C SER A 531 20.64 51.53 -36.38
N ILE A 532 20.27 50.26 -36.49
CA ILE A 532 19.85 49.45 -35.35
C ILE A 532 21.12 49.08 -34.60
N GLU A 533 21.24 49.51 -33.34
CA GLU A 533 22.35 49.07 -32.48
C GLU A 533 22.28 47.55 -32.33
N PRO A 534 23.41 46.83 -32.49
CA PRO A 534 23.44 45.39 -32.30
C PRO A 534 23.12 45.07 -30.84
N VAL A 535 22.06 44.29 -30.62
CA VAL A 535 21.67 43.82 -29.28
C VAL A 535 22.65 42.72 -28.87
N ASP A 536 23.46 43.00 -27.86
CA ASP A 536 24.33 41.98 -27.28
C ASP A 536 23.51 41.02 -26.40
N ILE A 537 23.31 39.81 -26.93
CA ILE A 537 22.63 38.68 -26.28
C ILE A 537 23.62 37.74 -25.56
N SER A 538 24.90 38.12 -25.47
CA SER A 538 25.93 37.36 -24.79
C SER A 538 25.88 37.54 -23.27
N TYR A 539 26.31 36.50 -22.55
CA TYR A 539 26.24 36.43 -21.09
C TYR A 539 27.32 37.26 -20.36
N HIS A 540 28.31 37.83 -21.06
CA HIS A 540 29.55 38.34 -20.46
C HIS A 540 29.43 39.72 -19.77
N GLY A 541 28.25 40.34 -19.73
CA GLY A 541 28.03 41.65 -19.12
C GLY A 541 27.63 41.58 -17.66
N ARG A 542 28.59 41.62 -16.72
CA ARG A 542 28.34 42.02 -15.31
C ARG A 542 27.94 43.49 -15.14
N GLN A 543 27.78 44.25 -16.23
CA GLN A 543 27.21 45.59 -16.21
C GLN A 543 25.71 45.52 -16.47
N ALA A 544 24.94 45.89 -15.45
CA ALA A 544 23.49 46.03 -15.44
C ALA A 544 22.89 46.97 -16.51
N ALA A 545 23.63 47.40 -17.55
CA ALA A 545 23.16 48.32 -18.57
C ALA A 545 22.34 47.64 -19.69
N SER A 546 22.65 46.39 -20.07
CA SER A 546 21.84 45.65 -21.07
C SER A 546 20.55 45.07 -20.47
N VAL A 547 20.52 44.82 -19.15
CA VAL A 547 19.31 44.43 -18.41
C VAL A 547 18.47 45.65 -18.00
N GLN A 548 19.06 46.84 -17.81
CA GLN A 548 18.29 48.08 -17.63
C GLN A 548 17.50 48.51 -18.87
N ALA A 549 17.83 48.00 -20.07
CA ALA A 549 16.98 48.15 -21.25
C ALA A 549 15.65 47.37 -21.10
N PHE A 550 15.62 46.27 -20.34
CA PHE A 550 14.39 45.53 -20.02
C PHE A 550 13.45 46.33 -19.09
N ALA A 551 13.89 47.43 -18.49
CA ALA A 551 13.07 48.27 -17.61
C ALA A 551 12.08 49.20 -18.35
N LYS A 552 12.12 49.25 -19.69
CA LYS A 552 11.03 49.86 -20.47
C LYS A 552 9.87 48.90 -20.76
N GLY A 553 10.09 47.59 -20.58
CA GLY A 553 9.10 46.52 -20.68
C GLY A 553 8.51 46.13 -19.31
N LYS A 554 7.25 45.67 -19.29
CA LYS A 554 6.51 45.31 -18.07
C LYS A 554 6.93 43.97 -17.42
N LYS A 555 7.92 43.24 -17.95
CA LYS A 555 8.27 41.87 -17.51
C LYS A 555 9.74 41.75 -17.11
N THR A 556 9.99 41.14 -15.95
CA THR A 556 11.32 40.93 -15.38
C THR A 556 11.91 39.57 -15.78
N LEU A 557 13.25 39.41 -15.69
CA LEU A 557 13.93 38.12 -15.93
C LEU A 557 13.37 37.01 -15.01
N LYS A 558 13.08 37.37 -13.76
CA LYS A 558 12.39 36.53 -12.79
C LYS A 558 11.05 35.98 -13.31
N ASP A 559 10.26 36.77 -14.02
CA ASP A 559 8.97 36.31 -14.59
C ASP A 559 9.17 35.24 -15.67
N CYS A 560 10.26 35.34 -16.43
CA CYS A 560 10.62 34.36 -17.46
C CYS A 560 11.02 33.02 -16.82
N PHE A 561 11.80 33.04 -15.74
CA PHE A 561 12.14 31.83 -15.00
C PHE A 561 10.93 31.22 -14.28
N LEU A 562 10.05 32.05 -13.71
CA LEU A 562 8.79 31.59 -13.12
C LEU A 562 7.90 30.89 -14.15
N ARG A 563 7.80 31.43 -15.37
CA ARG A 563 7.09 30.79 -16.47
C ARG A 563 7.72 29.44 -16.84
N ALA A 564 9.04 29.42 -17.03
CA ALA A 564 9.75 28.18 -17.38
C ALA A 564 9.59 27.10 -16.31
N ALA A 565 9.65 27.47 -15.02
CA ALA A 565 9.42 26.55 -13.91
C ALA A 565 8.01 25.98 -13.91
N LYS A 566 6.97 26.78 -14.18
CA LYS A 566 5.58 26.30 -14.32
C LYS A 566 5.41 25.28 -15.45
N GLU A 567 6.11 25.48 -16.57
CA GLU A 567 6.06 24.53 -17.69
C GLU A 567 6.81 23.24 -17.37
N VAL A 568 8.00 23.32 -16.76
CA VAL A 568 8.77 22.13 -16.32
C VAL A 568 8.00 21.31 -15.28
N SER A 569 7.29 21.98 -14.36
CA SER A 569 6.52 21.33 -13.29
C SER A 569 5.13 20.85 -13.71
N SER A 570 4.71 21.11 -14.95
CA SER A 570 3.38 20.78 -15.45
C SER A 570 3.18 19.28 -15.72
N ALA A 571 1.92 18.88 -15.82
CA ALA A 571 1.52 17.61 -16.41
C ALA A 571 1.48 17.70 -17.94
N VAL A 572 1.43 16.56 -18.62
CA VAL A 572 1.22 16.50 -20.07
C VAL A 572 -0.20 16.98 -20.41
N GLY A 573 -0.33 17.86 -21.41
CA GLY A 573 -1.63 18.33 -21.92
C GLY A 573 -2.31 17.32 -22.86
N ASP A 574 -3.38 17.75 -23.55
CA ASP A 574 -4.04 16.94 -24.59
C ASP A 574 -3.06 16.57 -25.72
N ASP A 575 -2.13 17.48 -26.03
CA ASP A 575 -0.98 17.22 -26.89
C ASP A 575 0.26 16.86 -26.05
N PRO A 576 0.97 15.77 -26.36
CA PRO A 576 2.13 15.32 -25.58
C PRO A 576 3.34 16.28 -25.64
N SER A 577 3.35 17.19 -26.62
CA SER A 577 4.41 18.19 -26.79
C SER A 577 4.16 19.49 -26.01
N GLN A 578 2.97 19.68 -25.44
CA GLN A 578 2.60 20.92 -24.76
C GLN A 578 2.39 20.71 -23.25
N PRO A 579 2.87 21.65 -22.42
CA PRO A 579 2.64 21.62 -20.98
C PRO A 579 1.17 21.93 -20.66
N SER A 580 0.59 21.19 -19.73
CA SER A 580 -0.74 21.45 -19.19
C SER A 580 -0.73 22.68 -18.27
N LYS A 581 -1.92 23.23 -18.01
CA LYS A 581 -2.11 24.26 -16.96
C LYS A 581 -2.02 23.68 -15.55
N ILE A 582 -2.23 22.37 -15.39
CA ILE A 582 -2.23 21.67 -14.11
C ILE A 582 -0.80 21.17 -13.82
N PRO A 583 -0.24 21.41 -12.62
CA PRO A 583 1.05 20.85 -12.22
C PRO A 583 0.99 19.33 -12.12
N TYR A 584 2.16 18.69 -12.25
CA TYR A 584 2.30 17.28 -11.95
C TYR A 584 1.92 17.02 -10.49
N ASN A 585 1.02 16.06 -10.27
CA ASN A 585 0.41 15.79 -8.96
C ASN A 585 0.44 14.32 -8.54
N GLU A 586 1.29 13.50 -9.18
CA GLU A 586 1.46 12.06 -8.94
C GLU A 586 0.29 11.16 -9.37
N PHE A 587 -0.88 11.74 -9.68
CA PHE A 587 -2.01 11.04 -10.28
C PHE A 587 -2.11 11.25 -11.79
N ASN A 588 -1.46 12.29 -12.31
CA ASN A 588 -1.37 12.62 -13.72
C ASN A 588 0.01 12.23 -14.31
N THR A 589 0.16 12.34 -15.63
CA THR A 589 1.43 12.07 -16.32
C THR A 589 2.34 13.31 -16.31
N PRO A 590 3.62 13.20 -15.89
CA PRO A 590 4.53 14.34 -15.79
C PRO A 590 5.02 14.81 -17.17
N PHE A 591 5.16 16.12 -17.36
CA PHE A 591 5.83 16.67 -18.55
C PHE A 591 7.35 16.47 -18.51
N SER A 592 7.97 16.63 -17.33
CA SER A 592 9.38 16.35 -17.10
C SER A 592 9.54 15.20 -16.09
N THR A 593 10.23 14.13 -16.49
CA THR A 593 10.55 13.01 -15.61
C THR A 593 11.51 13.41 -14.50
N ASP A 594 12.37 14.40 -14.74
CA ASP A 594 13.31 14.92 -13.74
C ASP A 594 12.56 15.71 -12.64
N TRP A 595 11.55 16.48 -13.03
CA TRP A 595 10.67 17.15 -12.07
C TRP A 595 9.90 16.15 -11.21
N MET A 596 9.39 15.07 -11.79
CA MET A 596 8.72 14.00 -11.03
C MET A 596 9.63 13.45 -9.91
N ALA A 597 10.89 13.15 -10.22
CA ALA A 597 11.84 12.63 -9.25
C ALA A 597 12.16 13.66 -8.15
N LEU A 598 12.36 14.93 -8.54
CA LEU A 598 12.59 16.04 -7.60
C LEU A 598 11.38 16.25 -6.67
N LEU A 599 10.16 16.32 -7.24
CA LEU A 599 8.94 16.50 -6.47
C LEU A 599 8.71 15.34 -5.50
N LYS A 600 8.91 14.10 -5.96
CA LYS A 600 8.84 12.92 -5.11
C LYS A 600 9.76 13.05 -3.88
N TRP A 601 11.01 13.45 -4.08
CA TRP A 601 11.97 13.64 -3.00
C TRP A 601 11.51 14.73 -2.02
N VAL A 602 11.06 15.89 -2.55
CA VAL A 602 10.56 17.02 -1.74
C VAL A 602 9.34 16.60 -0.91
N VAL A 603 8.37 15.92 -1.52
CA VAL A 603 7.14 15.52 -0.83
C VAL A 603 7.42 14.41 0.19
N ASP A 604 8.31 13.44 -0.10
CA ASP A 604 8.72 12.44 0.88
C ASP A 604 9.38 13.10 2.12
N ARG A 605 10.12 14.21 1.96
CA ARG A 605 10.65 15.02 3.09
C ARG A 605 9.56 15.84 3.79
N LEU A 606 8.56 16.35 3.08
CA LEU A 606 7.40 17.00 3.70
C LEU A 606 6.60 16.04 4.60
N PHE A 607 6.66 14.75 4.30
CA PHE A 607 6.12 13.69 5.15
C PHE A 607 7.08 13.26 6.26
N LEU A 608 8.23 13.92 6.42
CA LEU A 608 9.28 13.64 7.41
C LEU A 608 9.97 12.27 7.24
N GLU A 609 10.04 11.75 6.01
CA GLU A 609 10.79 10.51 5.74
C GLU A 609 12.27 10.81 5.51
N GLY A 610 13.16 9.97 6.05
CA GLY A 610 14.61 10.10 5.86
C GLY A 610 15.28 11.21 6.67
N ILE A 611 14.57 11.79 7.64
CA ILE A 611 15.13 12.77 8.58
C ILE A 611 15.63 12.03 9.83
N PRO A 612 16.88 12.26 10.29
CA PRO A 612 17.38 11.59 11.49
C PRO A 612 16.54 11.94 12.74
N PRO A 613 16.20 10.95 13.60
CA PRO A 613 15.31 11.16 14.74
C PRO A 613 15.76 12.24 15.74
N HIS A 614 17.07 12.43 15.92
CA HIS A 614 17.61 13.45 16.83
C HIS A 614 17.40 14.90 16.38
N TYR A 615 17.07 15.14 15.10
CA TYR A 615 16.60 16.45 14.65
C TYR A 615 15.09 16.62 14.80
N LEU A 616 14.36 15.51 14.87
CA LEU A 616 12.91 15.49 15.04
C LEU A 616 12.53 15.71 16.51
N VAL A 617 13.14 14.92 17.40
CA VAL A 617 13.00 15.03 18.85
C VAL A 617 14.41 15.21 19.44
N PRO A 618 14.88 16.47 19.63
CA PRO A 618 16.24 16.74 20.09
C PRO A 618 16.58 16.21 21.48
N ASP A 619 15.58 16.09 22.36
CA ASP A 619 15.74 15.54 23.71
C ASP A 619 14.79 14.37 23.94
N SER A 620 15.34 13.21 24.29
CA SER A 620 14.58 12.01 24.62
C SER A 620 13.71 12.16 25.87
N SER A 621 14.04 13.10 26.77
CA SER A 621 13.24 13.35 27.99
C SER A 621 11.84 13.87 27.68
N ALA A 622 11.64 14.49 26.50
CA ALA A 622 10.34 14.97 26.04
C ALA A 622 9.33 13.83 25.77
N LEU A 623 9.82 12.59 25.60
CA LEU A 623 9.02 11.40 25.30
C LEU A 623 9.31 10.25 26.29
N PRO A 624 8.83 10.34 27.55
CA PRO A 624 8.98 9.25 28.53
C PRO A 624 8.16 8.00 28.16
N LEU A 625 8.43 6.87 28.83
CA LEU A 625 7.65 5.64 28.65
C LEU A 625 6.19 5.85 29.10
N GLU A 626 5.25 5.19 28.44
CA GLU A 626 3.80 5.36 28.63
C GLU A 626 3.35 6.81 28.45
N SER A 627 3.65 7.41 27.28
CA SER A 627 3.30 8.79 26.98
C SER A 627 2.78 9.05 25.57
N ILE A 628 1.77 9.93 25.47
CA ILE A 628 1.30 10.50 24.20
C ILE A 628 1.72 11.98 24.15
N ARG A 629 2.40 12.38 23.07
CA ARG A 629 2.89 13.74 22.84
C ARG A 629 2.38 14.31 21.53
N PHE A 630 1.56 15.34 21.61
CA PHE A 630 0.99 16.04 20.46
C PHE A 630 1.87 17.21 20.01
N PHE A 631 1.90 17.49 18.70
CA PHE A 631 2.67 18.59 18.14
C PHE A 631 2.08 19.13 16.84
N LYS A 632 2.39 20.40 16.54
CA LYS A 632 2.24 21.01 15.22
C LYS A 632 3.56 20.92 14.45
N ILE A 633 3.48 20.87 13.12
CA ILE A 633 4.68 20.84 12.26
C ILE A 633 5.04 22.27 11.87
N ASP A 634 6.27 22.68 12.18
CA ASP A 634 6.77 24.01 11.84
C ASP A 634 7.12 24.09 10.35
N TRP A 635 6.22 24.71 9.57
CA TRP A 635 6.44 24.91 8.15
C TRP A 635 7.65 25.79 7.85
N ARG A 636 8.09 26.66 8.77
CA ARG A 636 9.31 27.47 8.61
C ARG A 636 10.56 26.62 8.67
N TRP A 637 10.56 25.62 9.56
CA TRP A 637 11.63 24.63 9.66
C TRP A 637 11.68 23.80 8.37
N MET A 638 10.52 23.34 7.89
CA MET A 638 10.42 22.58 6.63
C MET A 638 10.91 23.38 5.43
N ASP A 639 10.51 24.64 5.30
CA ASP A 639 10.93 25.50 4.20
C ASP A 639 12.44 25.82 4.28
N SER A 640 13.01 25.97 5.49
CA SER A 640 14.47 26.13 5.69
C SER A 640 15.24 24.88 5.26
N LEU A 641 14.74 23.69 5.59
CA LEU A 641 15.31 22.41 5.17
C LEU A 641 15.27 22.27 3.64
N LEU A 642 14.13 22.61 3.02
CA LEU A 642 13.98 22.54 1.57
C LEU A 642 14.88 23.57 0.86
N ASP A 643 15.03 24.79 1.37
CA ASP A 643 15.95 25.77 0.78
C ASP A 643 17.40 25.28 0.82
N GLY A 644 17.82 24.68 1.94
CA GLY A 644 19.15 24.06 2.05
C GLY A 644 19.37 22.94 1.03
N ALA A 645 18.37 22.08 0.82
CA ALA A 645 18.42 21.02 -0.19
C ALA A 645 18.46 21.56 -1.62
N LEU A 646 17.64 22.57 -1.92
CA LEU A 646 17.54 23.19 -3.24
C LEU A 646 18.73 24.10 -3.57
N SER A 647 19.60 24.40 -2.59
CA SER A 647 20.82 25.20 -2.79
C SER A 647 21.90 24.52 -3.64
N LEU A 648 21.78 23.20 -3.85
CA LEU A 648 22.74 22.43 -4.63
C LEU A 648 22.67 22.73 -6.13
N SER A 649 23.78 22.44 -6.82
CA SER A 649 23.90 22.56 -8.29
C SER A 649 23.65 23.98 -8.83
N ASN A 650 23.95 25.00 -8.03
CA ASN A 650 24.00 26.38 -8.50
C ASN A 650 25.33 26.64 -9.25
N HIS A 651 25.24 26.92 -10.55
CA HIS A 651 26.40 27.18 -11.41
C HIS A 651 26.37 28.57 -12.08
N THR A 652 25.33 29.36 -11.84
CA THR A 652 25.05 30.59 -12.60
C THR A 652 25.34 31.85 -11.79
N ASP A 653 24.65 32.05 -10.67
CA ASP A 653 24.75 33.29 -9.88
C ASP A 653 25.21 33.02 -8.46
N GLN A 654 26.22 33.77 -8.01
CA GLN A 654 26.78 33.63 -6.66
C GLN A 654 25.99 34.42 -5.61
N ASP A 655 25.34 35.52 -6.00
CA ASP A 655 24.70 36.45 -5.07
C ASP A 655 23.18 36.24 -4.93
N HIS A 656 22.45 36.01 -6.04
CA HIS A 656 20.99 35.83 -6.02
C HIS A 656 20.54 34.71 -6.98
N ASP A 657 19.93 33.66 -6.44
CA ASP A 657 19.54 32.45 -7.18
C ASP A 657 18.07 32.51 -7.62
N GLU A 658 17.79 33.24 -8.70
CA GLU A 658 16.43 33.42 -9.25
C GLU A 658 15.79 32.09 -9.71
N VAL A 659 16.61 31.14 -10.19
CA VAL A 659 16.13 29.81 -10.62
C VAL A 659 15.61 29.03 -9.43
N ARG A 660 16.26 29.10 -8.27
CA ARG A 660 15.76 28.47 -7.04
C ARG A 660 14.46 29.08 -6.57
N GLU A 661 14.31 30.41 -6.61
CA GLU A 661 13.04 31.07 -6.32
C GLU A 661 11.92 30.55 -7.22
N ALA A 662 12.20 30.34 -8.51
CA ALA A 662 11.24 29.79 -9.45
C ALA A 662 10.86 28.32 -9.15
N ILE A 663 11.83 27.50 -8.70
CA ILE A 663 11.56 26.13 -8.25
C ILE A 663 10.68 26.11 -7.00
N VAL A 664 10.96 26.96 -6.00
CA VAL A 664 10.15 27.09 -4.79
C VAL A 664 8.72 27.51 -5.15
N ALA A 665 8.56 28.50 -6.03
CA ALA A 665 7.25 28.92 -6.52
C ALA A 665 6.49 27.80 -7.25
N ALA A 666 7.18 26.91 -7.97
CA ALA A 666 6.57 25.75 -8.61
C ALA A 666 6.12 24.67 -7.59
N ILE A 667 6.86 24.50 -6.49
CA ILE A 667 6.45 23.63 -5.37
C ILE A 667 5.22 24.22 -4.66
N ASP A 668 5.19 25.54 -4.44
CA ASP A 668 4.03 26.21 -3.84
C ASP A 668 2.80 26.13 -4.75
N LEU A 669 2.97 26.23 -6.07
CA LEU A 669 1.89 25.98 -7.03
C LEU A 669 1.31 24.56 -6.89
N TYR A 670 2.16 23.54 -6.73
CA TYR A 670 1.71 22.18 -6.45
C TYR A 670 0.88 22.14 -5.15
N ARG A 671 1.36 22.79 -4.09
CA ARG A 671 0.68 22.84 -2.77
C ARG A 671 -0.66 23.56 -2.80
N GLU A 672 -0.92 24.45 -3.74
CA GLU A 672 -2.15 25.24 -3.82
C GLU A 672 -3.16 24.70 -4.85
N THR A 673 -2.67 23.94 -5.84
CA THR A 673 -3.53 23.50 -6.94
C THR A 673 -4.49 22.39 -6.50
N LYS A 674 -5.77 22.57 -6.84
CA LYS A 674 -6.83 21.58 -6.59
C LYS A 674 -6.71 20.41 -7.57
N ILE A 675 -6.82 19.19 -7.05
CA ILE A 675 -6.67 17.95 -7.82
C ILE A 675 -8.07 17.45 -8.27
N PRO A 676 -8.38 17.41 -9.58
CA PRO A 676 -9.68 16.94 -10.08
C PRO A 676 -10.03 15.50 -9.66
N GLU A 677 -9.03 14.62 -9.62
CA GLU A 677 -9.16 13.21 -9.24
C GLU A 677 -9.57 13.03 -7.77
N LEU A 678 -9.24 14.02 -6.92
CA LEU A 678 -9.52 14.07 -5.48
C LEU A 678 -10.67 15.03 -5.16
N ARG A 679 -11.70 15.11 -6.02
CA ARG A 679 -12.86 16.02 -5.85
C ARG A 679 -12.45 17.49 -5.62
N ASN A 680 -11.39 17.95 -6.28
CA ASN A 680 -10.83 19.30 -6.13
C ASN A 680 -10.27 19.63 -4.73
N HIS A 681 -9.90 18.61 -3.95
CA HIS A 681 -9.08 18.81 -2.76
C HIS A 681 -7.65 19.18 -3.15
N VAL A 682 -7.02 19.97 -2.30
CA VAL A 682 -5.61 20.35 -2.39
C VAL A 682 -4.74 19.18 -1.87
N PRO A 683 -3.51 18.95 -2.37
CA PRO A 683 -2.65 17.90 -1.84
C PRO A 683 -2.52 17.97 -0.32
N SER A 684 -2.84 16.87 0.35
CA SER A 684 -2.83 16.77 1.80
C SER A 684 -1.39 16.66 2.32
N ILE A 685 -0.90 17.71 2.97
CA ILE A 685 0.43 17.75 3.59
C ILE A 685 0.26 17.71 5.12
N PRO A 686 1.14 16.99 5.85
CA PRO A 686 1.13 16.99 7.31
C PRO A 686 1.21 18.39 7.91
N LYS A 687 0.30 18.70 8.85
CA LYS A 687 0.30 19.93 9.65
C LYS A 687 0.35 19.64 11.15
N TYR A 688 -0.25 18.54 11.58
CA TYR A 688 -0.35 18.13 12.98
C TYR A 688 0.13 16.68 13.13
N GLY A 689 0.45 16.26 14.35
CA GLY A 689 0.87 14.89 14.61
C GLY A 689 0.92 14.54 16.09
N CYS A 690 1.14 13.26 16.36
CA CYS A 690 1.44 12.78 17.70
C CYS A 690 2.49 11.66 17.69
N TYR A 691 3.25 11.62 18.77
CA TYR A 691 4.05 10.46 19.17
C TYR A 691 3.34 9.69 20.26
N VAL A 692 3.39 8.37 20.17
CA VAL A 692 2.95 7.47 21.23
C VAL A 692 4.13 6.58 21.58
N ARG A 693 4.59 6.65 22.83
CA ARG A 693 5.60 5.75 23.37
C ARG A 693 4.98 4.90 24.47
N SER A 694 4.75 3.62 24.22
CA SER A 694 4.06 2.72 25.16
C SER A 694 4.41 1.26 24.88
N ALA A 695 4.41 0.44 25.93
CA ALA A 695 4.46 -1.02 25.82
C ALA A 695 3.25 -1.58 25.04
N LEU A 696 2.14 -0.84 24.94
CA LEU A 696 0.99 -1.19 24.09
C LEU A 696 1.35 -1.24 22.61
N VAL A 697 2.28 -0.39 22.13
CA VAL A 697 2.74 -0.40 20.73
C VAL A 697 3.56 -1.65 20.46
N THR A 698 4.33 -2.12 21.44
CA THR A 698 5.08 -3.38 21.35
C THR A 698 4.13 -4.59 21.34
N LYS A 699 3.11 -4.58 22.21
CA LYS A 699 2.09 -5.64 22.29
C LYS A 699 1.22 -5.69 21.03
N PHE A 700 0.81 -4.53 20.54
CA PHE A 700 -0.03 -4.35 19.37
C PHE A 700 0.69 -3.46 18.36
N VAL A 701 1.52 -4.11 17.54
CA VAL A 701 2.28 -3.47 16.46
C VAL A 701 1.33 -2.65 15.57
N ASP A 702 0.09 -3.10 15.38
CA ASP A 702 -0.84 -2.47 14.46
C ASP A 702 -1.97 -1.66 15.12
N LEU A 703 -1.65 -0.92 16.18
CA LEU A 703 -2.64 -0.15 16.94
C LEU A 703 -3.48 0.76 16.03
N LYS A 704 -4.79 0.52 15.96
CA LYS A 704 -5.67 1.24 15.03
C LYS A 704 -5.88 2.67 15.49
N VAL A 705 -5.66 3.63 14.59
CA VAL A 705 -5.88 5.06 14.84
C VAL A 705 -7.04 5.53 13.97
N ASP A 706 -8.17 5.89 14.60
CA ASP A 706 -9.31 6.51 13.93
C ASP A 706 -9.44 7.98 14.37
N VAL A 707 -9.81 8.84 13.42
CA VAL A 707 -10.10 10.25 13.68
C VAL A 707 -11.60 10.42 13.95
N ILE A 708 -11.94 11.11 15.03
CA ILE A 708 -13.30 11.44 15.41
C ILE A 708 -13.65 12.80 14.81
N SER A 709 -14.80 12.89 14.12
CA SER A 709 -15.34 14.11 13.53
C SER A 709 -16.70 14.44 14.13
N SER A 710 -16.96 15.72 14.38
CA SER A 710 -18.20 16.22 14.96
C SER A 710 -19.37 16.23 13.95
N ASP A 711 -19.08 16.47 12.66
CA ASP A 711 -20.07 16.48 11.57
C ASP A 711 -19.85 15.31 10.60
N PRO A 712 -20.53 14.17 10.80
CA PRO A 712 -20.41 13.00 9.94
C PRO A 712 -21.08 13.15 8.56
N SER A 713 -21.78 14.26 8.34
CA SER A 713 -22.34 14.67 7.05
C SER A 713 -21.29 15.33 6.14
N THR A 714 -20.18 15.80 6.70
CA THR A 714 -19.04 16.37 5.96
C THR A 714 -18.33 15.26 5.18
N GLU A 715 -17.93 15.56 3.93
CA GLU A 715 -17.31 14.56 3.07
C GLU A 715 -16.06 13.92 3.73
N PRO A 716 -15.82 12.62 3.56
CA PRO A 716 -14.65 11.95 4.11
C PRO A 716 -13.38 12.58 3.53
N SER A 717 -12.73 13.43 4.32
CA SER A 717 -11.42 13.97 4.01
C SER A 717 -10.35 13.08 4.66
N LEU A 718 -9.26 12.82 3.94
CA LEU A 718 -8.15 12.07 4.50
C LEU A 718 -7.44 12.94 5.54
N ILE A 719 -7.67 12.64 6.81
CA ILE A 719 -7.01 13.33 7.91
C ILE A 719 -5.72 12.60 8.30
N LEU A 720 -5.75 11.27 8.46
CA LEU A 720 -4.56 10.47 8.77
C LEU A 720 -3.68 10.26 7.51
N LEU A 721 -2.51 10.89 7.49
CA LEU A 721 -1.61 10.89 6.33
C LEU A 721 -0.47 9.90 6.43
N ARG A 722 0.06 9.71 7.65
CA ARG A 722 1.17 8.80 7.90
C ARG A 722 0.97 8.13 9.24
N HIS A 723 1.10 6.82 9.24
CA HIS A 723 1.08 5.99 10.44
C HIS A 723 2.26 5.01 10.34
N LYS A 724 3.26 5.17 11.21
CA LYS A 724 4.51 4.39 11.17
C LYS A 724 5.04 4.13 12.58
N ILE A 725 5.48 2.90 12.81
CA ILE A 725 6.25 2.52 13.99
C ILE A 725 7.72 2.91 13.74
N VAL A 726 8.26 3.81 14.55
CA VAL A 726 9.63 4.32 14.41
C VAL A 726 10.62 3.45 15.19
N SER A 727 10.19 2.95 16.35
CA SER A 727 10.91 2.06 17.26
C SER A 727 9.89 1.06 17.85
N PRO A 728 10.25 -0.14 18.35
CA PRO A 728 9.28 -1.11 18.85
C PRO A 728 8.24 -0.56 19.83
N GLU A 729 8.64 0.40 20.67
CA GLU A 729 7.76 1.05 21.65
C GLU A 729 7.17 2.39 21.16
N THR A 730 7.62 2.92 20.02
CA THR A 730 7.31 4.29 19.58
C THR A 730 6.64 4.34 18.21
N MET A 731 5.47 4.95 18.18
CA MET A 731 4.63 5.15 17.00
C MET A 731 4.51 6.65 16.67
N LEU A 732 4.52 6.96 15.37
CA LEU A 732 4.35 8.31 14.81
C LEU A 732 3.09 8.36 13.93
N CYS A 733 2.20 9.30 14.25
CA CYS A 733 1.01 9.61 13.47
C CYS A 733 1.06 11.05 12.97
N LEU A 734 0.83 11.28 11.68
CA LEU A 734 0.75 12.61 11.07
C LEU A 734 -0.63 12.85 10.45
N PHE A 735 -1.14 14.07 10.64
CA PHE A 735 -2.46 14.49 10.24
C PHE A 735 -2.42 15.72 9.32
N SER A 736 -3.38 15.82 8.38
CA SER A 736 -3.48 16.93 7.41
C SER A 736 -4.09 18.21 7.99
N GLN A 737 -4.85 18.10 9.08
CA GLN A 737 -5.60 19.17 9.71
C GLN A 737 -5.28 19.22 11.21
N GLU A 738 -5.59 20.36 11.82
CA GLU A 738 -5.49 20.57 13.26
C GLU A 738 -6.83 20.28 13.95
N PRO A 739 -6.83 19.94 15.24
CA PRO A 739 -8.05 19.58 15.98
C PRO A 739 -9.07 20.72 16.16
N SER A 740 -8.75 21.96 15.74
CA SER A 740 -9.70 23.08 15.71
C SER A 740 -10.69 23.03 14.55
N SER A 741 -10.53 22.06 13.63
CA SER A 741 -11.40 21.89 12.48
C SER A 741 -12.61 21.00 12.82
N PRO A 742 -13.81 21.26 12.27
CA PRO A 742 -14.99 20.41 12.50
C PRO A 742 -14.79 18.97 12.00
N ALA A 743 -13.83 18.77 11.10
CA ALA A 743 -13.46 17.45 10.60
C ALA A 743 -12.61 16.63 11.61
N PHE A 744 -11.99 17.28 12.61
CA PHE A 744 -11.05 16.64 13.53
C PHE A 744 -11.32 17.11 14.97
N GLU A 745 -12.15 16.38 15.71
CA GLU A 745 -12.51 16.68 17.11
C GLU A 745 -11.65 15.90 18.11
N GLY A 746 -11.26 14.67 17.76
CA GLY A 746 -10.50 13.80 18.63
C GLY A 746 -9.86 12.63 17.92
N LEU A 747 -9.10 11.84 18.67
CA LEU A 747 -8.49 10.61 18.21
C LEU A 747 -9.00 9.44 19.02
N SER A 748 -9.11 8.28 18.37
CA SER A 748 -9.29 7.03 19.07
C SER A 748 -8.22 6.02 18.70
N PHE A 749 -7.62 5.43 19.72
CA PHE A 749 -6.69 4.31 19.61
C PHE A 749 -7.45 3.05 19.99
N THR A 750 -7.60 2.13 19.04
CA THR A 750 -8.31 0.87 19.25
C THR A 750 -7.35 -0.29 19.07
N GLN A 751 -7.49 -1.34 19.88
CA GLN A 751 -6.80 -2.60 19.63
C GLN A 751 -7.13 -3.10 18.21
N PRO A 752 -6.14 -3.52 17.41
CA PRO A 752 -6.40 -4.02 16.06
C PRO A 752 -7.21 -5.31 16.11
N PRO A 753 -8.32 -5.43 15.35
CA PRO A 753 -9.15 -6.64 15.33
C PRO A 753 -8.38 -7.91 14.98
N HIS A 754 -7.40 -7.85 14.07
CA HIS A 754 -6.61 -9.04 13.71
C HIS A 754 -5.61 -9.47 14.80
N GLN A 755 -5.25 -8.61 15.76
CA GLN A 755 -4.44 -8.96 16.95
C GLN A 755 -5.28 -8.93 18.24
N GLN A 756 -6.61 -9.05 18.10
CA GLN A 756 -7.50 -9.23 19.25
C GLN A 756 -7.06 -10.48 20.01
N SER A 757 -6.79 -10.31 21.30
CA SER A 757 -6.36 -11.41 22.17
C SER A 757 -7.51 -12.37 22.46
N PHE A 758 -7.19 -13.57 22.94
CA PHE A 758 -8.19 -14.56 23.36
C PHE A 758 -8.02 -14.85 24.85
N VAL A 759 -9.13 -14.98 25.56
CA VAL A 759 -9.14 -15.20 27.01
C VAL A 759 -10.15 -16.30 27.32
N ALA A 760 -9.79 -17.21 28.22
CA ALA A 760 -10.63 -18.32 28.61
C ALA A 760 -11.87 -17.88 29.40
N ALA A 761 -11.74 -16.86 30.24
CA ALA A 761 -12.77 -16.42 31.18
C ALA A 761 -12.56 -14.95 31.58
N SER A 762 -13.57 -14.34 32.19
CA SER A 762 -13.46 -12.99 32.76
C SER A 762 -12.62 -12.99 34.03
N ASP A 763 -12.71 -14.07 34.80
CA ASP A 763 -11.89 -14.33 35.98
C ASP A 763 -11.57 -15.84 36.08
N LEU A 764 -10.35 -16.18 36.48
CA LEU A 764 -9.86 -17.56 36.56
C LEU A 764 -9.02 -17.77 37.82
N ASP A 765 -9.57 -18.59 38.71
CA ASP A 765 -8.97 -18.99 39.98
C ASP A 765 -8.73 -20.52 40.05
N GLN A 766 -8.05 -20.94 41.12
CA GLN A 766 -7.81 -22.36 41.41
C GLN A 766 -9.09 -23.17 41.69
N GLU A 767 -10.18 -22.48 42.06
CA GLU A 767 -11.46 -23.09 42.42
C GLU A 767 -12.61 -22.70 41.49
N VAL A 768 -12.49 -21.58 40.78
CA VAL A 768 -13.62 -20.95 40.08
C VAL A 768 -13.17 -20.45 38.70
N ILE A 769 -14.05 -20.62 37.71
CA ILE A 769 -13.95 -19.97 36.40
C ILE A 769 -15.25 -19.20 36.16
N GLU A 770 -15.13 -17.89 35.94
CA GLU A 770 -16.27 -17.01 35.66
C GLU A 770 -16.21 -16.52 34.23
N MET A 771 -17.20 -16.89 33.40
CA MET A 771 -17.26 -16.44 32.01
C MET A 771 -18.48 -15.55 31.78
N THR A 772 -18.23 -14.40 31.18
CA THR A 772 -19.28 -13.53 30.65
C THR A 772 -19.62 -13.95 29.22
N LEU A 773 -20.85 -14.43 29.00
CA LEU A 773 -21.35 -14.87 27.69
C LEU A 773 -21.73 -13.66 26.82
N LYS A 774 -21.17 -13.63 25.61
CA LYS A 774 -21.33 -12.51 24.68
C LYS A 774 -22.46 -12.74 23.70
N LYS A 775 -22.98 -11.64 23.15
CA LYS A 775 -23.90 -11.67 22.01
C LYS A 775 -23.16 -12.05 20.74
N ALA A 776 -23.79 -12.88 19.90
CA ALA A 776 -23.30 -13.26 18.58
C ALA A 776 -24.35 -12.89 17.53
N TYR A 777 -23.91 -12.46 16.36
CA TYR A 777 -24.79 -11.95 15.32
C TYR A 777 -24.55 -12.68 14.00
N THR A 778 -25.63 -13.16 13.40
CA THR A 778 -25.65 -13.75 12.05
C THR A 778 -26.21 -12.77 11.01
N ALA A 779 -26.99 -11.79 11.47
CA ALA A 779 -27.61 -10.75 10.68
C ALA A 779 -27.25 -9.34 11.19
N ASP A 780 -27.57 -8.32 10.40
CA ASP A 780 -27.24 -6.92 10.65
C ASP A 780 -27.86 -6.41 11.98
N HIS A 781 -27.03 -6.01 12.94
CA HIS A 781 -27.41 -5.76 14.35
C HIS A 781 -27.79 -4.31 14.66
N LYS A 782 -28.25 -3.54 13.66
CA LYS A 782 -28.37 -2.06 13.65
C LYS A 782 -29.13 -1.42 14.83
N THR A 783 -29.87 -2.18 15.62
CA THR A 783 -30.74 -1.70 16.70
C THR A 783 -30.43 -2.29 18.08
N ASP A 784 -29.52 -3.26 18.20
CA ASP A 784 -29.22 -3.92 19.49
C ASP A 784 -27.94 -3.37 20.15
N ASP A 785 -27.90 -3.39 21.48
CA ASP A 785 -26.74 -2.98 22.28
C ASP A 785 -25.74 -4.14 22.39
N VAL A 786 -24.62 -4.01 21.67
CA VAL A 786 -23.55 -5.02 21.59
C VAL A 786 -22.74 -5.11 22.88
N THR A 787 -22.72 -4.05 23.71
CA THR A 787 -21.89 -4.01 24.93
C THR A 787 -22.40 -4.89 26.05
N ARG A 788 -23.71 -5.17 26.04
CA ARG A 788 -24.38 -5.90 27.09
C ARG A 788 -24.20 -7.40 26.90
N PRO A 789 -23.62 -8.11 27.88
CA PRO A 789 -23.52 -9.54 27.81
C PRO A 789 -24.89 -10.21 27.94
N ILE A 790 -24.98 -11.45 27.46
CA ILE A 790 -26.17 -12.31 27.56
C ILE A 790 -26.36 -12.79 29.00
N ASP A 791 -25.25 -13.23 29.61
CA ASP A 791 -25.23 -13.81 30.95
C ASP A 791 -23.82 -13.77 31.52
N THR A 792 -23.70 -13.93 32.83
CA THR A 792 -22.43 -14.21 33.50
C THR A 792 -22.60 -15.48 34.31
N VAL A 793 -21.81 -16.50 33.99
CA VAL A 793 -21.93 -17.85 34.57
C VAL A 793 -20.62 -18.21 35.26
N THR A 794 -20.74 -18.81 36.43
CA THR A 794 -19.61 -19.19 37.28
C THR A 794 -19.63 -20.70 37.50
N TRP A 795 -18.55 -21.39 37.11
CA TRP A 795 -18.37 -22.82 37.37
C TRP A 795 -17.34 -23.02 38.49
N LYS A 796 -17.67 -23.89 39.44
CA LYS A 796 -16.80 -24.23 40.57
C LYS A 796 -16.19 -25.61 40.37
N ARG A 797 -14.95 -25.79 40.83
CA ARG A 797 -14.23 -27.06 40.80
C ARG A 797 -14.95 -28.17 41.59
N SER A 798 -15.64 -27.81 42.67
CA SER A 798 -16.38 -28.71 43.56
C SER A 798 -17.86 -28.90 43.19
N SER A 799 -18.33 -28.37 42.06
CA SER A 799 -19.71 -28.52 41.62
C SER A 799 -20.11 -30.00 41.46
N PRO A 800 -21.38 -30.36 41.76
CA PRO A 800 -21.87 -31.73 41.66
C PRO A 800 -21.73 -32.28 40.23
N ALA A 801 -21.49 -33.60 40.13
CA ALA A 801 -21.20 -34.28 38.86
C ALA A 801 -22.33 -34.22 37.81
N SER A 802 -23.53 -33.73 38.17
CA SER A 802 -24.66 -33.55 37.26
C SER A 802 -24.55 -32.31 36.37
N ASP A 803 -23.75 -31.32 36.76
CA ASP A 803 -23.63 -30.06 36.01
C ASP A 803 -22.68 -30.24 34.83
N ASP A 804 -22.95 -29.49 33.75
CA ASP A 804 -22.07 -29.43 32.58
C ASP A 804 -20.70 -28.88 32.99
N LYS A 805 -19.63 -29.66 32.80
CA LYS A 805 -18.26 -29.22 33.07
C LYS A 805 -17.66 -28.60 31.83
N VAL A 806 -17.09 -27.41 31.98
CA VAL A 806 -16.61 -26.56 30.88
C VAL A 806 -15.09 -26.40 30.92
N TYR A 807 -14.49 -26.59 32.10
CA TYR A 807 -13.05 -26.45 32.31
C TYR A 807 -12.51 -27.59 33.18
N LEU A 808 -11.32 -28.06 32.86
CA LEU A 808 -10.64 -29.15 33.54
C LEU A 808 -9.36 -28.61 34.21
N TRP A 809 -9.36 -28.54 35.54
CA TRP A 809 -8.20 -28.11 36.33
C TRP A 809 -7.08 -29.17 36.30
N ASP A 810 -7.39 -30.43 36.62
CA ASP A 810 -6.43 -31.53 36.72
C ASP A 810 -6.69 -32.63 35.68
N ALA A 811 -5.64 -33.34 35.25
CA ALA A 811 -5.80 -34.46 34.33
C ALA A 811 -6.49 -35.64 35.03
N VAL A 812 -7.70 -36.00 34.58
CA VAL A 812 -8.50 -37.10 35.16
C VAL A 812 -7.76 -38.45 35.16
N LEU A 813 -6.90 -38.67 34.16
CA LEU A 813 -6.12 -39.91 34.01
C LEU A 813 -4.79 -39.89 34.79
N SER A 814 -4.35 -38.74 35.30
CA SER A 814 -3.09 -38.56 36.03
C SER A 814 -3.21 -37.31 36.92
N PRO A 815 -3.79 -37.42 38.13
CA PRO A 815 -4.16 -36.25 38.95
C PRO A 815 -2.98 -35.37 39.37
N ASP A 816 -1.75 -35.89 39.29
CA ASP A 816 -0.52 -35.14 39.58
C ASP A 816 -0.15 -34.13 38.48
N ILE A 817 -0.79 -34.20 37.30
CA ILE A 817 -0.51 -33.33 36.15
C ILE A 817 -1.67 -32.33 35.96
N PRO A 818 -1.42 -31.01 35.98
CA PRO A 818 -2.47 -30.02 35.80
C PRO A 818 -2.89 -29.94 34.33
N ALA A 819 -4.12 -30.36 34.00
CA ALA A 819 -4.63 -30.35 32.62
C ALA A 819 -4.81 -28.92 32.08
N ARG A 820 -5.42 -28.04 32.89
CA ARG A 820 -5.62 -26.60 32.59
C ARG A 820 -6.30 -26.35 31.24
N GLN A 821 -7.31 -27.14 30.89
CA GLN A 821 -7.89 -27.15 29.54
C GLN A 821 -9.39 -26.84 29.51
N LEU A 822 -9.81 -26.08 28.50
CA LEU A 822 -11.21 -25.85 28.17
C LEU A 822 -11.79 -27.05 27.42
N LEU A 823 -12.94 -27.55 27.87
CA LEU A 823 -13.68 -28.62 27.22
C LEU A 823 -14.55 -28.02 26.10
N MET A 824 -13.94 -27.86 24.92
CA MET A 824 -14.54 -27.11 23.81
C MET A 824 -15.91 -27.64 23.37
N GLU A 825 -16.13 -28.94 23.32
CA GLU A 825 -17.44 -29.54 22.93
C GLU A 825 -18.57 -29.20 23.91
N SER A 826 -18.28 -29.24 25.20
CA SER A 826 -19.23 -28.89 26.27
C SER A 826 -19.50 -27.39 26.27
N LEU A 827 -18.43 -26.58 26.19
CA LEU A 827 -18.51 -25.12 26.14
C LEU A 827 -19.32 -24.63 24.93
N SER A 828 -19.04 -25.14 23.74
CA SER A 828 -19.69 -24.69 22.50
C SER A 828 -21.17 -25.04 22.48
N SER A 829 -21.53 -26.23 22.94
CA SER A 829 -22.92 -26.69 23.04
C SER A 829 -23.70 -25.87 24.07
N TYR A 830 -23.09 -25.58 25.22
CA TYR A 830 -23.68 -24.72 26.25
C TYR A 830 -23.89 -23.29 25.75
N TYR A 831 -22.89 -22.71 25.08
CA TYR A 831 -22.96 -21.35 24.56
C TYR A 831 -24.05 -21.21 23.49
N LEU A 832 -24.11 -22.12 22.51
CA LEU A 832 -25.15 -22.11 21.48
C LEU A 832 -26.56 -22.14 22.09
N ARG A 833 -26.81 -23.04 23.05
CA ARG A 833 -28.10 -23.15 23.74
C ARG A 833 -28.48 -21.83 24.41
N LYS A 834 -27.53 -21.17 25.09
CA LYS A 834 -27.77 -19.90 25.78
C LYS A 834 -28.04 -18.74 24.83
N VAL A 835 -27.34 -18.67 23.69
CA VAL A 835 -27.59 -17.65 22.66
C VAL A 835 -28.98 -17.82 22.06
N GLN A 836 -29.37 -19.06 21.72
CA GLN A 836 -30.70 -19.36 21.18
C GLN A 836 -31.84 -19.10 22.18
N GLU A 837 -31.60 -19.30 23.47
CA GLU A 837 -32.59 -19.01 24.54
C GLU A 837 -32.80 -17.50 24.76
N LYS A 838 -31.74 -16.70 24.68
CA LYS A 838 -31.75 -15.29 25.14
C LYS A 838 -31.72 -14.25 24.02
N MET A 839 -31.33 -14.58 22.80
CA MET A 839 -31.33 -13.65 21.65
C MET A 839 -32.53 -13.90 20.73
N ASP A 840 -33.05 -12.81 20.14
CA ASP A 840 -34.10 -12.90 19.13
C ASP A 840 -33.57 -13.54 17.84
N LYS A 841 -34.40 -14.38 17.20
CA LYS A 841 -34.12 -14.99 15.89
C LYS A 841 -33.84 -13.99 14.77
N LYS A 842 -34.22 -12.72 14.94
CA LYS A 842 -33.91 -11.64 13.99
C LYS A 842 -32.40 -11.35 13.92
N TYR A 843 -31.68 -11.54 15.03
CA TYR A 843 -30.26 -11.22 15.15
C TYR A 843 -29.38 -12.48 15.04
N PHE A 844 -29.84 -13.58 15.61
CA PHE A 844 -29.14 -14.87 15.60
C PHE A 844 -30.06 -15.99 15.08
N ASP A 845 -29.75 -16.48 13.88
CA ASP A 845 -30.44 -17.60 13.23
C ASP A 845 -29.41 -18.65 12.80
N ASP A 846 -28.83 -19.33 13.79
CA ASP A 846 -27.92 -20.45 13.56
C ASP A 846 -28.32 -21.66 14.42
N ASP A 847 -28.15 -22.86 13.86
CA ASP A 847 -28.50 -24.15 14.43
C ASP A 847 -27.28 -24.94 14.92
N THR A 848 -26.08 -24.53 14.53
CA THR A 848 -24.86 -25.32 14.69
C THR A 848 -23.78 -24.52 15.41
N ALA A 849 -23.11 -25.18 16.35
CA ALA A 849 -22.00 -24.56 17.07
C ALA A 849 -20.81 -24.49 16.10
N THR A 850 -20.43 -23.28 15.70
CA THR A 850 -19.34 -23.07 14.73
C THR A 850 -18.08 -22.55 15.40
N SER A 851 -16.92 -22.71 14.75
CA SER A 851 -15.68 -22.09 15.24
C SER A 851 -15.72 -20.57 15.22
N ALA A 852 -16.46 -19.96 14.27
CA ALA A 852 -16.72 -18.52 14.26
C ALA A 852 -17.49 -18.05 15.51
N LEU A 853 -18.48 -18.82 15.94
CA LEU A 853 -19.23 -18.55 17.18
C LEU A 853 -18.31 -18.61 18.40
N MET A 854 -17.44 -19.64 18.48
CA MET A 854 -16.47 -19.78 19.56
C MET A 854 -15.39 -18.69 19.55
N ALA A 855 -14.92 -18.29 18.37
CA ALA A 855 -13.97 -17.19 18.21
C ALA A 855 -14.55 -15.87 18.74
N SER A 856 -15.85 -15.60 18.53
CA SER A 856 -16.54 -14.44 19.09
C SER A 856 -16.60 -14.49 20.63
N GLN A 857 -16.87 -15.66 21.21
CA GLN A 857 -16.96 -15.83 22.66
C GLN A 857 -15.59 -15.73 23.35
N LEU A 858 -14.58 -16.42 22.83
CA LEU A 858 -13.23 -16.48 23.40
C LEU A 858 -12.39 -15.23 23.12
N GLY A 859 -12.72 -14.44 22.08
CA GLY A 859 -12.04 -13.18 21.82
C GLY A 859 -12.11 -12.26 23.04
N SER A 860 -11.08 -11.48 23.34
CA SER A 860 -11.11 -10.49 24.41
C SER A 860 -11.98 -9.30 24.01
N VAL A 861 -12.38 -8.47 24.97
CA VAL A 861 -13.04 -7.21 24.62
C VAL A 861 -12.00 -6.25 24.07
N CYS A 862 -12.19 -5.78 22.83
CA CYS A 862 -11.34 -4.76 22.24
C CYS A 862 -11.54 -3.44 23.01
N TRP A 863 -10.45 -2.93 23.59
CA TRP A 863 -10.46 -1.63 24.27
C TRP A 863 -10.20 -0.51 23.27
N ARG A 864 -10.90 0.60 23.46
CA ARG A 864 -10.70 1.85 22.72
C ARG A 864 -10.40 2.97 23.70
N LEU A 865 -9.28 3.63 23.49
CA LEU A 865 -8.89 4.87 24.14
C LEU A 865 -9.35 6.04 23.27
N VAL A 866 -10.29 6.83 23.76
CA VAL A 866 -10.78 8.04 23.11
C VAL A 866 -10.14 9.25 23.78
N ILE A 867 -9.53 10.12 22.97
CA ILE A 867 -8.90 11.38 23.38
C ILE A 867 -9.61 12.49 22.64
N MET A 868 -10.43 13.27 23.34
CA MET A 868 -11.06 14.47 22.80
C MET A 868 -10.08 15.63 22.86
N LEU A 869 -9.87 16.31 21.73
CA LEU A 869 -8.94 17.41 21.55
C LEU A 869 -9.73 18.72 21.43
N ASP A 870 -10.65 18.97 22.34
CA ASP A 870 -11.39 20.24 22.38
C ASP A 870 -10.40 21.40 22.57
N GLY A 871 -10.56 22.48 21.78
CA GLY A 871 -9.69 23.66 21.75
C GLY A 871 -9.62 24.51 23.03
N GLN A 872 -9.72 23.90 24.22
CA GLN A 872 -9.46 24.53 25.50
C GLN A 872 -7.95 24.73 25.65
N ALA A 873 -7.53 25.99 25.74
CA ALA A 873 -6.13 26.42 25.71
C ALA A 873 -5.25 25.89 26.87
N GLU A 874 -5.82 25.32 27.92
CA GLU A 874 -5.08 24.76 29.05
C GLU A 874 -5.90 23.65 29.73
N GLY A 875 -5.45 22.39 29.68
CA GLY A 875 -5.97 21.33 30.55
C GLY A 875 -6.23 19.99 29.85
N VAL A 876 -5.57 18.94 30.36
CA VAL A 876 -5.73 17.50 30.14
C VAL A 876 -6.87 17.09 29.18
N PRO A 877 -6.57 16.43 28.05
CA PRO A 877 -7.63 15.99 27.14
C PRO A 877 -8.56 15.02 27.86
N LYS A 878 -9.86 15.07 27.53
CA LYS A 878 -10.83 14.16 28.13
C LYS A 878 -10.58 12.75 27.62
N VAL A 879 -10.18 11.87 28.54
CA VAL A 879 -9.86 10.48 28.25
C VAL A 879 -11.05 9.60 28.62
N GLU A 880 -11.62 8.92 27.64
CA GLU A 880 -12.63 7.88 27.87
C GLU A 880 -12.09 6.55 27.34
N VAL A 881 -11.92 5.58 28.25
CA VAL A 881 -11.62 4.19 27.88
C VAL A 881 -12.94 3.45 27.82
N SER A 882 -13.36 3.09 26.61
CA SER A 882 -14.61 2.39 26.34
C SER A 882 -14.35 1.03 25.70
N ARG A 883 -15.33 0.13 25.80
CA ARG A 883 -15.35 -1.07 24.97
C ARG A 883 -15.57 -0.61 23.53
N SER A 884 -14.81 -1.15 22.58
CA SER A 884 -14.90 -0.70 21.18
C SER A 884 -16.26 -1.08 20.60
N ASP A 885 -17.20 -0.15 20.62
CA ASP A 885 -18.45 -0.32 19.88
C ASP A 885 -18.30 0.15 18.44
N VAL A 886 -19.06 -0.54 17.60
CA VAL A 886 -19.52 -0.07 16.29
C VAL A 886 -20.55 1.06 16.52
N LYS A 887 -20.18 2.12 17.24
CA LYS A 887 -20.94 3.37 17.13
C LYS A 887 -20.68 3.89 15.73
N LYS A 888 -21.75 3.90 14.91
CA LYS A 888 -21.80 4.43 13.54
C LYS A 888 -20.79 5.57 13.36
N SER A 889 -19.79 5.38 12.51
CA SER A 889 -19.37 6.50 11.69
C SER A 889 -20.56 6.79 10.77
N GLN A 890 -21.33 7.84 11.10
CA GLN A 890 -22.51 8.26 10.32
C GLN A 890 -22.16 8.67 8.86
N LEU A 891 -20.87 8.72 8.51
CA LEU A 891 -20.33 8.68 7.14
C LEU A 891 -21.00 7.62 6.25
N VAL A 892 -21.51 6.53 6.84
CA VAL A 892 -22.19 5.44 6.14
C VAL A 892 -23.56 5.85 5.59
N GLU A 893 -24.28 6.75 6.28
CA GLU A 893 -25.58 7.23 5.82
C GLU A 893 -25.41 8.18 4.63
N SER A 894 -24.33 8.97 4.58
CA SER A 894 -24.02 9.82 3.42
C SER A 894 -23.51 9.02 2.21
N VAL A 895 -22.81 7.88 2.41
CA VAL A 895 -22.41 6.97 1.30
C VAL A 895 -23.59 6.13 0.79
N LEU A 896 -24.49 5.68 1.67
CA LEU A 896 -25.75 5.02 1.27
C LEU A 896 -26.74 6.03 0.64
N ASN A 897 -26.80 7.26 1.14
CA ASN A 897 -27.58 8.34 0.54
C ASN A 897 -26.94 8.84 -0.76
N ALA A 898 -25.61 8.83 -0.90
CA ALA A 898 -24.91 9.07 -2.16
C ALA A 898 -25.14 7.93 -3.16
N ARG A 899 -25.30 6.67 -2.72
CA ARG A 899 -25.81 5.55 -3.54
C ARG A 899 -27.27 5.78 -3.97
N ALA A 900 -28.11 6.37 -3.11
CA ALA A 900 -29.49 6.72 -3.44
C ALA A 900 -29.59 7.95 -4.37
N LEU A 901 -28.68 8.93 -4.25
CA LEU A 901 -28.56 10.10 -5.13
C LEU A 901 -27.88 9.77 -6.47
N ALA A 902 -26.89 8.88 -6.50
CA ALA A 902 -26.25 8.38 -7.72
C ALA A 902 -27.19 7.46 -8.53
N ARG A 903 -28.31 7.01 -7.96
CA ARG A 903 -29.42 6.36 -8.70
C ARG A 903 -30.29 7.33 -9.51
N LYS A 904 -30.07 8.65 -9.43
CA LYS A 904 -30.63 9.61 -10.38
C LYS A 904 -29.63 9.90 -11.50
N ILE A 905 -29.35 8.88 -12.31
CA ILE A 905 -28.87 9.10 -13.67
C ILE A 905 -30.13 9.29 -14.52
N PRO A 906 -30.21 10.32 -15.39
CA PRO A 906 -31.33 10.46 -16.29
C PRO A 906 -31.46 9.20 -17.13
N SER A 907 -32.65 8.62 -17.08
CA SER A 907 -33.09 7.54 -17.96
C SER A 907 -32.99 7.98 -19.42
N ALA A 908 -31.88 7.64 -20.08
CA ALA A 908 -31.78 7.40 -21.53
C ALA A 908 -30.31 7.12 -21.90
N ILE A 909 -29.84 5.89 -21.67
CA ILE A 909 -29.02 5.25 -22.70
C ILE A 909 -29.81 4.02 -23.08
N GLU A 910 -30.56 4.16 -24.17
CA GLU A 910 -31.20 3.03 -24.82
C GLU A 910 -30.13 1.95 -25.02
N THR A 911 -30.35 0.78 -24.43
CA THR A 911 -29.67 -0.46 -24.81
C THR A 911 -30.05 -0.76 -26.25
N THR A 912 -29.37 -0.09 -27.17
CA THR A 912 -29.39 -0.42 -28.58
C THR A 912 -28.68 -1.76 -28.75
N ALA A 913 -29.23 -2.60 -29.62
CA ALA A 913 -28.74 -3.94 -29.95
C ALA A 913 -27.21 -3.96 -30.20
N PRO A 914 -26.50 -5.08 -29.99
CA PRO A 914 -25.05 -5.16 -30.09
C PRO A 914 -24.55 -4.59 -31.42
N SER A 915 -23.92 -3.42 -31.37
CA SER A 915 -23.38 -2.73 -32.52
C SER A 915 -22.20 -3.53 -33.09
N ARG A 916 -22.06 -3.50 -34.42
CA ARG A 916 -20.95 -4.11 -35.14
C ARG A 916 -19.63 -3.50 -34.64
N PRO A 917 -18.58 -4.31 -34.41
CA PRO A 917 -17.28 -3.80 -33.96
C PRO A 917 -16.70 -2.82 -34.98
N SER A 918 -16.20 -1.69 -34.49
CA SER A 918 -15.55 -0.64 -35.26
C SER A 918 -14.07 -0.53 -34.86
N PHE A 919 -13.19 -0.72 -35.84
CA PHE A 919 -11.75 -0.55 -35.69
C PHE A 919 -11.30 0.75 -36.37
N PHE A 920 -10.43 1.48 -35.68
CA PHE A 920 -9.72 2.63 -36.22
C PHE A 920 -8.38 2.21 -36.80
N TYR A 921 -8.15 2.50 -38.08
CA TYR A 921 -6.97 2.10 -38.83
C TYR A 921 -6.13 3.31 -39.20
N ARG A 922 -4.88 3.34 -38.76
CA ARG A 922 -3.93 4.41 -39.07
C ARG A 922 -2.57 3.85 -39.48
N VAL A 923 -1.97 4.40 -40.52
CA VAL A 923 -0.62 4.04 -40.97
C VAL A 923 0.30 5.24 -40.88
N SER A 924 1.46 5.07 -40.25
CA SER A 924 2.50 6.09 -40.12
C SER A 924 3.88 5.51 -40.44
N SER A 925 4.83 6.36 -40.83
CA SER A 925 6.23 5.94 -40.95
C SER A 925 6.92 6.02 -39.59
N THR A 926 7.97 5.23 -39.37
CA THR A 926 8.84 5.33 -38.20
C THR A 926 9.56 6.68 -38.10
N ASP A 927 9.81 7.33 -39.24
CA ASP A 927 10.45 8.66 -39.32
C ASP A 927 9.59 9.77 -38.69
N ASP A 928 8.26 9.66 -38.83
CA ASP A 928 7.29 10.54 -38.17
C ASP A 928 6.04 9.73 -37.76
N PRO A 929 6.02 9.17 -36.53
CA PRO A 929 4.94 8.30 -36.06
C PRO A 929 3.69 9.08 -35.60
N THR A 930 3.71 10.42 -35.70
CA THR A 930 2.62 11.28 -35.21
C THR A 930 1.64 11.68 -36.30
N THR A 931 2.04 11.61 -37.56
CA THR A 931 1.23 12.03 -38.71
C THR A 931 0.88 10.85 -39.63
N THR A 932 -0.20 11.00 -40.40
CA THR A 932 -0.58 10.06 -41.48
C THR A 932 0.04 10.42 -42.84
N THR A 933 0.90 11.44 -42.84
CA THR A 933 1.60 11.93 -44.03
C THR A 933 2.96 11.26 -44.09
N ILE A 934 3.19 10.48 -45.14
CA ILE A 934 4.43 9.73 -45.31
C ILE A 934 5.21 10.35 -46.47
N THR A 935 6.46 10.70 -46.21
CA THR A 935 7.35 11.24 -47.24
C THR A 935 7.93 10.08 -48.05
N ALA A 936 7.63 10.04 -49.35
CA ALA A 936 8.16 9.02 -50.26
C ALA A 936 9.64 9.30 -50.55
N THR A 937 10.53 8.71 -49.76
CA THR A 937 11.99 8.75 -49.99
C THR A 937 12.42 7.59 -50.88
N ARG A 938 13.64 7.65 -51.42
CA ARG A 938 14.23 6.53 -52.20
C ARG A 938 14.83 5.43 -51.33
N LEU A 939 14.75 5.57 -50.01
CA LEU A 939 15.23 4.60 -49.04
C LEU A 939 14.06 3.75 -48.55
N GLU A 940 14.34 2.52 -48.14
CA GLU A 940 13.35 1.66 -47.49
C GLU A 940 12.98 2.25 -46.13
N GLN A 941 11.68 2.28 -45.81
CA GLN A 941 11.13 2.80 -44.56
C GLN A 941 10.31 1.73 -43.86
N ASP A 942 10.26 1.79 -42.53
CA ASP A 942 9.42 0.92 -41.73
C ASP A 942 8.08 1.60 -41.45
N LEU A 943 6.99 0.90 -41.77
CA LEU A 943 5.63 1.41 -41.63
C LEU A 943 4.92 0.78 -40.43
N ILE A 944 4.32 1.61 -39.60
CA ILE A 944 3.55 1.21 -38.42
C ILE A 944 2.06 1.23 -38.78
N PHE A 945 1.39 0.09 -38.65
CA PHE A 945 -0.06 -0.06 -38.77
C PHE A 945 -0.66 -0.08 -37.36
N ARG A 946 -1.38 0.98 -36.98
CA ARG A 946 -2.11 1.08 -35.72
C ARG A 946 -3.58 0.71 -35.94
N ILE A 947 -4.06 -0.25 -35.16
CA ILE A 947 -5.42 -0.80 -35.28
C ILE A 947 -6.03 -0.84 -33.88
N ASN A 948 -6.96 0.07 -33.59
CA ASN A 948 -7.55 0.23 -32.27
C ASN A 948 -9.05 -0.03 -32.31
N LEU A 949 -9.58 -0.76 -31.34
CA LEU A 949 -11.02 -0.96 -31.21
C LEU A 949 -11.67 0.25 -30.55
N GLU A 950 -12.78 0.75 -31.11
CA GLU A 950 -13.55 1.82 -30.49
C GLU A 950 -14.18 1.32 -29.18
N PRO A 951 -14.05 2.07 -28.07
CA PRO A 951 -14.74 1.71 -26.84
C PRO A 951 -16.24 1.63 -27.15
N TYR A 952 -16.95 0.66 -26.58
CA TYR A 952 -18.40 0.43 -26.72
C TYR A 952 -18.92 -0.40 -27.92
N THR A 953 -18.10 -0.87 -28.87
CA THR A 953 -18.58 -1.69 -30.03
C THR A 953 -18.28 -3.19 -29.95
N ALA A 954 -17.83 -3.65 -28.78
CA ALA A 954 -17.25 -4.97 -28.57
C ALA A 954 -18.28 -6.06 -28.17
N GLY A 955 -19.39 -6.20 -28.89
CA GLY A 955 -20.41 -7.23 -28.63
C GLY A 955 -19.87 -8.68 -28.64
N THR A 956 -20.74 -9.69 -28.76
CA THR A 956 -20.37 -11.13 -28.73
C THR A 956 -19.59 -11.64 -29.97
N TYR A 957 -18.87 -10.77 -30.67
CA TYR A 957 -18.14 -11.06 -31.90
C TYR A 957 -16.80 -11.74 -31.61
N GLU A 958 -16.45 -12.70 -32.48
CA GLU A 958 -15.20 -13.47 -32.42
C GLU A 958 -14.41 -13.23 -33.72
N LEU A 959 -13.26 -12.57 -33.61
CA LEU A 959 -12.38 -12.24 -34.73
C LEU A 959 -11.56 -13.48 -35.12
N LYS A 960 -11.70 -13.91 -36.38
CA LYS A 960 -10.99 -15.06 -36.95
C LYS A 960 -9.69 -14.64 -37.64
N SER A 961 -9.73 -13.58 -38.43
CA SER A 961 -8.53 -13.00 -39.07
C SER A 961 -8.82 -11.60 -39.60
N MET A 962 -7.77 -10.81 -39.83
CA MET A 962 -7.87 -9.52 -40.52
C MET A 962 -6.87 -9.48 -41.67
N VAL A 963 -7.27 -8.99 -42.85
CA VAL A 963 -6.43 -8.97 -44.06
C VAL A 963 -6.34 -7.55 -44.58
N ILE A 964 -5.11 -7.03 -44.71
CA ILE A 964 -4.82 -5.74 -45.34
C ILE A 964 -4.14 -6.02 -46.68
N LYS A 965 -4.77 -5.58 -47.77
CA LYS A 965 -4.28 -5.81 -49.14
C LYS A 965 -3.52 -4.59 -49.63
N LEU A 966 -2.26 -4.80 -50.02
CA LEU A 966 -1.37 -3.75 -50.51
C LEU A 966 -0.87 -4.14 -51.92
N PRO A 967 -1.50 -3.63 -52.99
CA PRO A 967 -1.02 -3.88 -54.34
C PRO A 967 0.36 -3.24 -54.57
N PHE A 968 1.08 -3.70 -55.58
CA PHE A 968 2.29 -3.03 -56.10
C PHE A 968 1.94 -2.28 -57.39
N GLY A 969 2.55 -1.12 -57.61
CA GLY A 969 2.32 -0.34 -58.81
C GLY A 969 3.30 0.80 -59.00
N GLU A 970 3.30 1.35 -60.20
CA GLU A 970 4.03 2.58 -60.53
C GLU A 970 3.22 3.82 -60.12
N PRO A 971 3.85 5.01 -60.01
CA PRO A 971 3.19 6.24 -59.54
C PRO A 971 2.01 6.69 -60.41
N THR A 972 1.89 6.16 -61.63
CA THR A 972 0.86 6.45 -62.63
C THR A 972 -0.38 5.55 -62.53
N THR A 973 -0.35 4.53 -61.65
CA THR A 973 -1.43 3.55 -61.50
C THR A 973 -2.67 4.19 -60.84
N LYS A 974 -3.88 3.87 -61.35
CA LYS A 974 -5.16 4.30 -60.75
C LYS A 974 -5.95 3.06 -60.28
N PRO A 975 -6.34 2.94 -59.00
CA PRO A 975 -6.09 3.86 -57.88
C PRO A 975 -4.60 3.92 -57.47
N PRO A 976 -4.15 5.03 -56.85
CA PRO A 976 -2.76 5.20 -56.44
C PRO A 976 -2.36 4.15 -55.40
N VAL A 977 -1.11 3.69 -55.49
CA VAL A 977 -0.61 2.53 -54.75
C VAL A 977 0.47 2.95 -53.75
N LEU A 978 0.44 2.39 -52.53
CA LEU A 978 1.34 2.77 -51.44
C LEU A 978 2.81 2.45 -51.70
N MET A 979 3.09 1.28 -52.28
CA MET A 979 4.46 0.76 -52.46
C MET A 979 4.68 0.21 -53.87
N SER A 980 5.92 0.32 -54.34
CA SER A 980 6.32 -0.12 -55.69
C SER A 980 6.81 -1.56 -55.71
N SER A 981 7.49 -1.99 -54.65
CA SER A 981 7.90 -3.37 -54.40
C SER A 981 8.18 -3.55 -52.91
N TYR A 982 8.26 -4.79 -52.45
CA TYR A 982 8.59 -5.14 -51.07
C TYR A 982 9.66 -6.22 -51.05
N LYS A 983 10.77 -5.95 -50.37
CA LYS A 983 11.88 -6.90 -50.14
C LYS A 983 12.24 -7.02 -48.64
N GLY A 984 11.43 -6.43 -47.77
CA GLY A 984 11.66 -6.37 -46.33
C GLY A 984 11.52 -7.71 -45.62
N SER A 985 12.01 -7.78 -44.39
CA SER A 985 12.11 -8.99 -43.57
C SER A 985 10.77 -9.57 -43.11
N GLY A 986 9.69 -8.79 -43.12
CA GLY A 986 8.36 -9.24 -42.72
C GLY A 986 7.61 -8.22 -41.88
N ALA A 987 6.48 -8.66 -41.31
CA ALA A 987 5.68 -7.87 -40.37
C ALA A 987 5.77 -8.45 -38.97
N GLU A 988 5.94 -7.60 -37.96
CA GLU A 988 6.02 -7.99 -36.55
C GLU A 988 4.96 -7.29 -35.71
N MET A 989 4.23 -8.05 -34.88
CA MET A 989 3.24 -7.48 -33.96
C MET A 989 3.94 -6.60 -32.91
N ILE A 990 3.48 -5.37 -32.74
CA ILE A 990 3.93 -4.46 -31.67
C ILE A 990 3.04 -4.66 -30.43
N SER A 991 1.72 -4.75 -30.61
CA SER A 991 0.76 -4.93 -29.52
C SER A 991 -0.09 -6.19 -29.71
N ASN A 992 -0.55 -6.78 -28.61
CA ASN A 992 -1.37 -8.00 -28.58
C ASN A 992 -0.73 -9.20 -29.32
N LEU A 993 0.35 -9.73 -28.74
CA LEU A 993 1.12 -10.90 -29.18
C LEU A 993 0.33 -12.22 -29.28
N ARG A 994 -1.01 -12.18 -29.11
CA ARG A 994 -1.92 -13.30 -29.37
C ARG A 994 -2.15 -13.53 -30.86
N PHE A 995 -1.76 -12.59 -31.71
CA PHE A 995 -1.84 -12.70 -33.16
C PHE A 995 -0.45 -12.85 -33.78
N ASN A 996 -0.40 -13.43 -34.98
CA ASN A 996 0.73 -13.40 -35.90
C ASN A 996 0.30 -12.65 -37.15
N VAL A 997 1.20 -11.83 -37.72
CA VAL A 997 1.01 -11.25 -39.05
C VAL A 997 1.82 -12.06 -40.05
N MET A 998 1.14 -12.63 -41.02
CA MET A 998 1.75 -13.36 -42.12
C MET A 998 1.74 -12.46 -43.36
N VAL A 999 2.86 -12.42 -44.09
CA VAL A 999 2.98 -11.66 -45.34
C VAL A 999 2.89 -12.64 -46.52
N ASP A 1000 1.76 -12.64 -47.21
CA ASP A 1000 1.52 -13.48 -48.39
C ASP A 1000 1.74 -12.66 -49.67
N THR A 1001 2.65 -13.08 -50.55
CA THR A 1001 2.89 -12.38 -51.83
C THR A 1001 1.87 -12.81 -52.89
N ILE A 1002 1.17 -11.85 -53.50
CA ILE A 1002 0.24 -12.11 -54.59
C ILE A 1002 1.00 -12.15 -55.91
N THR A 1003 1.01 -13.32 -56.55
CA THR A 1003 1.60 -13.49 -57.89
C THR A 1003 0.50 -13.61 -58.94
N LYS A 1004 0.64 -12.85 -60.03
CA LYS A 1004 -0.14 -13.04 -61.27
C LYS A 1004 0.85 -13.17 -62.42
N ASP A 1005 0.69 -14.20 -63.25
CA ASP A 1005 1.56 -14.48 -64.40
C ASP A 1005 3.07 -14.53 -64.04
N GLY A 1006 3.41 -15.07 -62.87
CA GLY A 1006 4.79 -15.20 -62.39
C GLY A 1006 5.45 -13.92 -61.89
N LYS A 1007 4.74 -12.78 -61.86
CA LYS A 1007 5.22 -11.51 -61.28
C LYS A 1007 4.47 -11.17 -59.99
N ALA A 1008 5.19 -10.67 -59.00
CA ALA A 1008 4.60 -10.19 -57.74
C ALA A 1008 3.81 -8.89 -58.01
N THR A 1009 2.51 -8.93 -57.77
CA THR A 1009 1.57 -7.82 -58.01
C THR A 1009 1.08 -7.13 -56.73
N GLY A 1010 1.50 -7.61 -55.55
CA GLY A 1010 1.14 -7.04 -54.25
C GLY A 1010 1.43 -8.00 -53.10
N ILE A 1011 1.13 -7.57 -51.88
CA ILE A 1011 1.20 -8.37 -50.65
C ILE A 1011 -0.13 -8.29 -49.90
N ASP A 1012 -0.52 -9.40 -49.28
CA ASP A 1012 -1.60 -9.49 -48.32
C ASP A 1012 -1.01 -9.70 -46.92
N LEU A 1013 -1.27 -8.75 -46.02
CA LEU A 1013 -0.90 -8.84 -44.61
C LEU A 1013 -2.05 -9.50 -43.86
N ARG A 1014 -1.88 -10.78 -43.51
CA ARG A 1014 -2.91 -11.59 -42.86
C ARG A 1014 -2.60 -11.77 -41.38
N MET A 1015 -3.41 -11.14 -40.54
CA MET A 1015 -3.36 -11.28 -39.09
C MET A 1015 -4.19 -12.48 -38.63
N VAL A 1016 -3.57 -13.46 -37.98
CA VAL A 1016 -4.21 -14.71 -37.52
C VAL A 1016 -3.91 -14.96 -36.04
N PRO A 1017 -4.90 -15.38 -35.22
CA PRO A 1017 -4.65 -15.78 -33.84
C PRO A 1017 -3.66 -16.94 -33.69
N ARG A 1018 -2.82 -16.89 -32.67
CA ARG A 1018 -1.97 -18.01 -32.19
C ARG A 1018 -2.76 -19.08 -31.42
N SER A 1019 -4.01 -18.77 -31.05
CA SER A 1019 -4.88 -19.70 -30.33
C SER A 1019 -5.14 -20.96 -31.13
N ARG A 1020 -5.03 -22.14 -30.50
CA ARG A 1020 -5.42 -23.44 -31.10
C ARG A 1020 -6.89 -23.46 -31.58
N ARG A 1021 -7.74 -22.56 -31.05
CA ARG A 1021 -9.15 -22.43 -31.45
C ARG A 1021 -9.35 -21.68 -32.78
N GLY A 1022 -8.36 -20.91 -33.24
CA GLY A 1022 -8.41 -20.19 -34.54
C GLY A 1022 -9.24 -18.89 -34.57
N PHE A 1023 -9.71 -18.38 -33.42
CA PHE A 1023 -10.42 -17.11 -33.28
C PHE A 1023 -10.22 -16.53 -31.87
N VAL A 1024 -10.44 -15.23 -31.69
CA VAL A 1024 -10.31 -14.49 -30.41
C VAL A 1024 -11.53 -13.59 -30.21
N PRO A 1025 -12.11 -13.50 -29.00
CA PRO A 1025 -13.18 -12.54 -28.71
C PRO A 1025 -12.73 -11.09 -28.99
N VAL A 1026 -13.57 -10.30 -29.65
CA VAL A 1026 -13.23 -8.90 -30.02
C VAL A 1026 -12.98 -8.02 -28.80
N THR A 1027 -13.61 -8.31 -27.65
CA THR A 1027 -13.33 -7.64 -26.36
C THR A 1027 -11.88 -7.73 -25.91
N SER A 1028 -11.14 -8.74 -26.37
CA SER A 1028 -9.71 -8.92 -26.07
C SER A 1028 -8.79 -8.31 -27.14
N CYS A 1029 -9.36 -7.59 -28.11
CA CYS A 1029 -8.67 -6.99 -29.26
C CYS A 1029 -8.67 -5.45 -29.18
N SER A 1030 -8.40 -4.89 -28.00
CA SER A 1030 -8.38 -3.43 -27.80
C SER A 1030 -7.37 -2.71 -28.69
N GLU A 1031 -6.23 -3.35 -28.93
CA GLU A 1031 -5.17 -2.87 -29.80
C GLU A 1031 -4.54 -4.04 -30.58
N LEU A 1032 -4.27 -3.84 -31.87
CA LEU A 1032 -3.72 -4.83 -32.81
C LEU A 1032 -2.64 -4.20 -33.72
N SER A 1033 -1.73 -3.42 -33.15
CA SER A 1033 -0.71 -2.68 -33.90
C SER A 1033 0.47 -3.57 -34.32
N PHE A 1034 1.00 -3.38 -35.53
CA PHE A 1034 2.17 -4.11 -36.03
C PHE A 1034 3.04 -3.21 -36.93
N ILE A 1035 4.31 -3.57 -37.09
CA ILE A 1035 5.27 -2.90 -37.97
C ILE A 1035 5.55 -3.75 -39.20
N LEU A 1036 5.68 -3.12 -40.36
CA LEU A 1036 6.13 -3.73 -41.61
C LEU A 1036 7.47 -3.09 -41.98
N SER A 1037 8.55 -3.84 -41.88
CA SER A 1037 9.91 -3.31 -42.08
C SER A 1037 10.37 -3.41 -43.53
N GLY A 1038 11.18 -2.46 -43.99
CA GLY A 1038 11.81 -2.51 -45.31
C GLY A 1038 10.86 -2.24 -46.49
N VAL A 1039 9.97 -1.24 -46.36
CA VAL A 1039 8.99 -0.88 -47.39
C VAL A 1039 9.56 0.18 -48.33
N LEU A 1040 9.57 -0.10 -49.64
CA LEU A 1040 9.93 0.87 -50.66
C LEU A 1040 8.68 1.58 -51.21
N LEU A 1041 8.48 2.81 -50.76
CA LEU A 1041 7.32 3.63 -51.12
C LEU A 1041 7.32 4.04 -52.60
N SER A 1042 6.12 4.14 -53.18
CA SER A 1042 5.92 4.65 -54.53
C SER A 1042 6.36 6.11 -54.62
N GLN A 1043 7.23 6.44 -55.57
CA GLN A 1043 7.75 7.80 -55.74
C GLN A 1043 6.70 8.71 -56.38
N VAL A 1044 6.21 9.72 -55.66
CA VAL A 1044 5.11 10.58 -56.15
C VAL A 1044 5.59 12.01 -56.36
N THR A 1045 5.14 12.68 -57.43
CA THR A 1045 5.55 14.06 -57.76
C THR A 1045 4.65 15.13 -57.14
N ARG A 1046 3.47 14.75 -56.64
CA ARG A 1046 2.49 15.62 -55.98
C ARG A 1046 1.89 14.88 -54.79
N ARG A 1047 1.35 15.64 -53.83
CA ARG A 1047 0.60 15.08 -52.69
C ARG A 1047 -0.51 14.16 -53.20
N THR A 1048 -0.44 12.88 -52.83
CA THR A 1048 -1.33 11.84 -53.35
C THR A 1048 -1.95 11.04 -52.21
N GLU A 1049 -3.26 10.85 -52.28
CA GLU A 1049 -4.05 10.14 -51.29
C GLU A 1049 -4.19 8.67 -51.67
N VAL A 1050 -3.78 7.77 -50.78
CA VAL A 1050 -3.84 6.32 -50.96
C VAL A 1050 -4.85 5.73 -49.97
N GLN A 1051 -5.82 4.97 -50.49
CA GLN A 1051 -6.79 4.25 -49.67
C GLN A 1051 -6.36 2.80 -49.44
N LEU A 1052 -6.54 2.32 -48.22
CA LEU A 1052 -6.23 0.95 -47.83
C LEU A 1052 -7.43 0.03 -48.05
N SER A 1053 -7.18 -1.17 -48.56
CA SER A 1053 -8.20 -2.21 -48.70
C SER A 1053 -8.07 -3.20 -47.55
N ILE A 1054 -9.08 -3.24 -46.67
CA ILE A 1054 -9.08 -4.06 -45.46
C ILE A 1054 -10.30 -4.99 -45.44
N LEU A 1055 -10.11 -6.21 -44.96
CA LEU A 1055 -11.16 -7.20 -44.76
C LEU A 1055 -11.06 -7.80 -43.34
N GLU A 1056 -12.17 -7.73 -42.60
CA GLU A 1056 -12.33 -8.27 -41.26
C GLU A 1056 -13.11 -9.59 -41.35
N ASN A 1057 -12.53 -10.70 -40.90
CA ASN A 1057 -13.18 -12.01 -40.94
C ASN A 1057 -13.62 -12.42 -39.53
N TYR A 1058 -14.94 -12.53 -39.33
CA TYR A 1058 -15.53 -12.97 -38.08
C TYR A 1058 -16.01 -14.42 -38.18
N ARG A 1059 -15.93 -15.16 -37.07
CA ARG A 1059 -16.23 -16.60 -37.07
C ARG A 1059 -17.66 -16.93 -37.51
N LYS A 1060 -18.65 -16.19 -37.02
CA LYS A 1060 -20.07 -16.47 -37.28
C LYS A 1060 -20.61 -15.70 -38.50
N GLN A 1061 -20.07 -14.51 -38.79
CA GLN A 1061 -20.63 -13.58 -39.77
C GLN A 1061 -19.87 -13.53 -41.10
N GLY A 1062 -18.69 -14.14 -41.19
CA GLY A 1062 -17.88 -14.16 -42.42
C GLY A 1062 -17.05 -12.89 -42.63
N SER A 1063 -16.70 -12.62 -43.88
CA SER A 1063 -15.82 -11.50 -44.27
C SER A 1063 -16.60 -10.20 -44.46
N TRP A 1064 -16.28 -9.19 -43.68
CA TRP A 1064 -16.85 -7.84 -43.74
C TRP A 1064 -15.77 -6.80 -44.09
N LYS A 1065 -16.18 -5.71 -44.74
CA LYS A 1065 -15.34 -4.50 -44.79
C LYS A 1065 -15.28 -3.86 -43.40
N PRO A 1066 -14.38 -2.92 -43.11
CA PRO A 1066 -14.45 -2.13 -41.89
C PRO A 1066 -15.80 -1.42 -41.71
N ALA A 1067 -16.28 -1.31 -40.48
CA ALA A 1067 -17.48 -0.51 -40.16
C ALA A 1067 -17.21 1.00 -40.34
N THR A 1068 -16.02 1.43 -39.92
CA THR A 1068 -15.44 2.76 -40.10
C THR A 1068 -14.39 2.71 -41.22
N PRO A 1069 -14.41 3.64 -42.20
CA PRO A 1069 -13.40 3.64 -43.26
C PRO A 1069 -12.00 3.92 -42.68
N PRO A 1070 -10.93 3.30 -43.21
CA PRO A 1070 -9.57 3.54 -42.74
C PRO A 1070 -9.10 4.96 -43.04
N ASP A 1071 -8.20 5.52 -42.22
CA ASP A 1071 -7.58 6.82 -42.48
C ASP A 1071 -6.86 6.81 -43.85
N THR A 1072 -7.09 7.85 -44.64
CA THR A 1072 -6.40 8.02 -45.93
C THR A 1072 -4.92 8.30 -45.71
N VAL A 1073 -4.04 7.51 -46.32
CA VAL A 1073 -2.59 7.70 -46.26
C VAL A 1073 -2.19 8.76 -47.27
N ILE A 1074 -1.46 9.79 -46.84
CA ILE A 1074 -1.03 10.88 -47.71
C ILE A 1074 0.45 10.71 -48.05
N LEU A 1075 0.77 10.45 -49.32
CA LEU A 1075 2.14 10.39 -49.82
C LEU A 1075 2.61 11.75 -50.35
N VAL A 1076 3.77 12.21 -49.89
CA VAL A 1076 4.40 13.48 -50.30
C VAL A 1076 5.76 13.20 -50.94
N PRO A 1077 6.16 13.91 -52.03
CA PRO A 1077 7.49 13.77 -52.63
C PRO A 1077 8.64 13.96 -51.63
N GLY A 1078 9.57 13.01 -51.56
CA GLY A 1078 10.82 13.16 -50.83
C GLY A 1078 11.81 14.05 -51.59
N GLY A 1079 12.10 15.23 -51.07
CA GLY A 1079 13.19 16.08 -51.55
C GLY A 1079 14.54 15.44 -51.21
N GLY A 1080 15.37 15.16 -52.21
CA GLY A 1080 16.72 14.63 -52.01
C GLY A 1080 17.63 15.62 -51.25
N PRO A 1081 18.70 15.14 -50.60
CA PRO A 1081 19.59 15.99 -49.82
C PRO A 1081 20.41 16.87 -50.78
N GLY A 1082 20.38 18.18 -50.53
CA GLY A 1082 21.32 19.14 -51.13
C GLY A 1082 20.72 20.05 -52.20
N LYS A 1083 20.08 21.15 -51.77
CA LYS A 1083 20.52 22.53 -52.03
C LYS A 1083 19.49 23.52 -51.48
N LEU A 1084 20.00 24.45 -50.68
CA LEU A 1084 19.35 25.73 -50.42
C LEU A 1084 18.96 26.40 -51.75
N ASN A 1085 17.70 26.84 -51.78
CA ASN A 1085 17.18 28.10 -52.34
C ASN A 1085 16.03 27.94 -53.33
N SER A 1086 14.96 28.66 -52.96
CA SER A 1086 14.07 29.44 -53.83
C SER A 1086 13.20 28.67 -54.84
N VAL A 1087 11.88 28.78 -54.69
CA VAL A 1087 10.99 29.62 -55.52
C VAL A 1087 9.54 29.11 -55.41
N ARG A 1088 8.64 30.07 -55.11
CA ARG A 1088 7.21 30.24 -55.47
C ARG A 1088 6.29 29.04 -55.69
N LEU A 1089 5.14 29.09 -55.03
CA LEU A 1089 3.81 28.67 -55.52
C LEU A 1089 2.82 29.67 -54.89
N SER A 1090 2.00 30.49 -55.58
CA SER A 1090 0.96 30.22 -56.60
C SER A 1090 0.04 29.07 -56.24
#